data_AF-A0A971B520-F1
#
_entry.id   AF-A0A971B520-F1
#
_cell.length_a   1.000
_cell.length_b   1.000
_cell.length_c   1.000
_cell.angle_alpha   90.00
_cell.angle_beta   90.00
_cell.angle_gamma   90.00
#
_symmetry.space_group_name_H-M   'P 1'
#
loop_
_entity.id
_entity.type
_entity.pdbx_description
1 polymer ?
#
loop_
_entity_poly.entity_id
_entity_poly.type
_entity_poly.pdbx_seq_one_letter_code
_entity_poly.pdbx_strand_id
1 'polypeptide(L)'
;MPMPPDPDSAREDRVNAAIAAYLQAAESGQTPDREVFLHAHADLADELAEFIDDREHFSQLASRLVPEAPAPHSDFRDGDSSPEDLPRQVGDYQLVEEIARGGMGIVYRANQISLHRTVAVKMILAGRLASAESVARFRSEAGAAARLDHPNIVPIYEVGEQDGQPYFSMRMVEGGDLTHYRARYRNDPRAAAELVASLADAVHHAHQRGILHRDLKPRNILLDSEGKPQITDFGLAKLLEADGSLTQSGAVLGTAAYMAPEQARGDNSLTTAVDVYSLGAILYELLTGTPPFRAATPAETIVEVLEKEPSSPRSVDTKIDRDLSTICLKCLEKQPAARYRSAEALALDLRRWLKGLPIEARPVGTFERICRGCRRNPALTAVITVAVAIIVCMTGLYIGSLNEALERARMAGDQARWSEEETRDALARSRFEQARALSIAGPPGRRWTILELVAEVETLRTRNRSAQGTLSHGSERQPVLPRQDELRSEAVTALLLADARVRWQASLESFGQPGLTADSRQAIAYLVKSNVVSVTDLQSGRVLASWSNPALLGATAFGLAPSAKTAAAFDATKPGLVLIDASTGRVLRELVWPEHERPDGSGGRPRFVWSSEIVFSPDGRYLAVVGRRPTDQTLMLWCLDRPDEPRVLATMPENTDLGPPIFLPDGSKLAYATGRDVISVWDVTRPDGASEIRLPVTLAGQFAVDSSGQRLALAGANADPNKGTLVIWNLVDRRETAQITTDFPLKAAPLAFHPKRNSLAAGTTDGRLFVVDLLRQQTSLAIPGAHSSRLVHLRWSPDGNDLISWGLDLPNSRQDRGILACREFGSTPTDEIPVDSIAAPFGASPDGNWLATVHENGQRIRLLDRQAAEAAREFADTGLPAVTHLEFSPGGDRLVAADDYSVVIWNLAEASEVARLDRAAGLRGLLTSVAFTANGACLAAENIGNDTVAVWNVEEKRIVHSFQAGPVQSALFCPGADRLAILGNESDRMVLCQSLTGQRLAERELPGEPVRPSAFSPDGNWMVVHVGAESDPLDAIAERQLGLPPAAPNVMVEPLTDGRPSQTITGPSDFNERACAFSPDGRLLALGYRDGSITLWDLPAGEEVFHVRYRQLPITQLAFASQGRHLLVGDGGRTIGMIDLAKLRETLTTLNLAW
;
A
#
# COMPACT_ATOMS: atom_id res chain seq x y z
N MET A 1 -12.73 44.01 24.20
CA MET A 1 -13.73 44.83 23.49
C MET A 1 -14.60 43.87 22.71
N PRO A 2 -15.92 43.81 22.95
CA PRO A 2 -16.82 43.00 22.12
C PRO A 2 -17.02 43.70 20.77
N MET A 3 -17.03 42.90 19.71
CA MET A 3 -17.54 43.29 18.39
C MET A 3 -18.98 43.80 18.52
N PRO A 4 -19.41 44.79 17.71
CA PRO A 4 -20.80 45.22 17.73
C PRO A 4 -21.71 44.10 17.21
N PRO A 5 -22.97 44.02 17.69
CA PRO A 5 -23.92 43.05 17.18
C PRO A 5 -24.19 43.32 15.70
N ASP A 6 -24.38 42.23 14.96
CA ASP A 6 -24.76 42.23 13.56
C ASP A 6 -26.06 43.04 13.39
N PRO A 7 -26.05 44.14 12.62
CA PRO A 7 -27.20 45.04 12.49
C PRO A 7 -28.47 44.37 11.93
N ASP A 8 -28.36 43.20 11.30
CA ASP A 8 -29.49 42.52 10.65
C ASP A 8 -30.38 41.73 11.63
N SER A 9 -29.86 41.11 12.70
CA SER A 9 -30.71 40.37 13.67
C SER A 9 -31.60 41.28 14.51
N ALA A 10 -31.10 42.46 14.87
CA ALA A 10 -31.86 43.47 15.60
C ALA A 10 -32.97 44.09 14.74
N ARG A 11 -32.87 43.97 13.41
CA ARG A 11 -33.89 44.44 12.46
C ARG A 11 -35.02 43.43 12.34
N GLU A 12 -34.72 42.13 12.18
CA GLU A 12 -35.72 41.06 12.13
C GLU A 12 -36.60 40.97 13.40
N ASP A 13 -36.00 41.12 14.59
CA ASP A 13 -36.77 41.12 15.85
C ASP A 13 -37.76 42.30 15.92
N ARG A 14 -37.40 43.45 15.33
CA ARG A 14 -38.27 44.64 15.29
C ARG A 14 -39.40 44.48 14.28
N VAL A 15 -39.17 43.82 13.14
CA VAL A 15 -40.20 43.46 12.15
C VAL A 15 -41.21 42.50 12.78
N ASN A 16 -40.73 41.43 13.42
CA ASN A 16 -41.58 40.43 14.07
C ASN A 16 -42.40 41.03 15.24
N ALA A 17 -41.81 41.93 16.03
CA ALA A 17 -42.54 42.63 17.08
C ALA A 17 -43.62 43.58 16.53
N ALA A 18 -43.35 44.27 15.42
CA ALA A 18 -44.33 45.12 14.75
C ALA A 18 -45.47 44.29 14.14
N ILE A 19 -45.17 43.16 13.50
CA ILE A 19 -46.16 42.20 13.00
C ILE A 19 -47.04 41.67 14.15
N ALA A 20 -46.45 41.25 15.27
CA ALA A 20 -47.19 40.76 16.43
C ALA A 20 -48.12 41.83 17.03
N ALA A 21 -47.65 43.08 17.13
CA ALA A 21 -48.47 44.20 17.59
C ALA A 21 -49.65 44.50 16.64
N TYR A 22 -49.41 44.45 15.32
CA TYR A 22 -50.46 44.61 14.30
C TYR A 22 -51.50 43.48 14.37
N LEU A 23 -51.05 42.23 14.53
CA LEU A 23 -51.90 41.04 14.66
C LEU A 23 -52.76 41.09 15.93
N GLN A 24 -52.19 41.46 17.07
CA GLN A 24 -52.90 41.57 18.33
C GLN A 24 -53.95 42.69 18.31
N ALA A 25 -53.65 43.80 17.64
CA ALA A 25 -54.61 44.89 17.42
C ALA A 25 -55.75 44.46 16.48
N ALA A 26 -55.46 43.66 15.46
CA ALA A 26 -56.47 43.10 14.55
C ALA A 26 -57.39 42.06 15.22
N GLU A 27 -56.85 41.20 16.10
CA GLU A 27 -57.63 40.19 16.85
C GLU A 27 -58.53 40.82 17.92
N SER A 28 -58.13 41.97 18.47
CA SER A 28 -58.94 42.77 19.40
C SER A 28 -59.94 43.73 18.71
N GLY A 29 -60.02 43.69 17.38
CA GLY A 29 -60.97 44.47 16.58
C GLY A 29 -60.59 45.95 16.39
N GLN A 30 -59.36 46.34 16.71
CA GLN A 30 -58.82 47.70 16.57
C GLN A 30 -57.65 47.70 15.57
N THR A 31 -57.89 47.25 14.35
CA THR A 31 -56.86 47.18 13.31
C THR A 31 -56.30 48.60 13.01
N PRO A 32 -54.99 48.85 13.17
CA PRO A 32 -54.40 50.15 12.87
C PRO A 32 -54.54 50.48 11.38
N ASP A 33 -54.78 51.76 11.06
CA ASP A 33 -54.81 52.23 9.67
C ASP A 33 -53.47 51.94 8.97
N ARG A 34 -53.53 51.35 7.78
CA ARG A 34 -52.36 50.87 7.03
C ARG A 34 -51.32 51.97 6.83
N GLU A 35 -51.73 53.14 6.34
CA GLU A 35 -50.77 54.21 6.04
C GLU A 35 -50.16 54.77 7.33
N VAL A 36 -50.95 54.88 8.40
CA VAL A 36 -50.47 55.34 9.71
C VAL A 36 -49.48 54.36 10.34
N PHE A 37 -49.74 53.05 10.22
CA PHE A 37 -48.89 52.01 10.78
C PHE A 37 -47.55 51.88 10.03
N LEU A 38 -47.59 51.92 8.70
CA LEU A 38 -46.37 51.90 7.88
C LEU A 38 -45.55 53.19 8.06
N HIS A 39 -46.18 54.35 8.29
CA HIS A 39 -45.47 55.59 8.56
C HIS A 39 -44.83 55.62 9.96
N ALA A 40 -45.46 54.99 10.96
CA ALA A 40 -44.89 54.84 12.31
C ALA A 40 -43.70 53.86 12.36
N HIS A 41 -43.61 52.97 11.37
CA HIS A 41 -42.53 51.99 11.18
C HIS A 41 -41.82 52.18 9.83
N ALA A 42 -41.54 53.43 9.46
CA ALA A 42 -41.03 53.80 8.14
C ALA A 42 -39.71 53.12 7.74
N ASP A 43 -38.89 52.67 8.69
CA ASP A 43 -37.64 51.95 8.45
C ASP A 43 -37.83 50.46 8.10
N LEU A 44 -39.05 49.93 8.27
CA LEU A 44 -39.46 48.54 8.03
C LEU A 44 -40.67 48.44 7.09
N ALA A 45 -41.03 49.55 6.42
CA ALA A 45 -42.30 49.69 5.72
C ALA A 45 -42.49 48.69 4.56
N ASP A 46 -41.42 48.33 3.85
CA ASP A 46 -41.50 47.42 2.69
C ASP A 46 -41.88 45.99 3.12
N GLU A 47 -41.25 45.47 4.18
CA GLU A 47 -41.49 44.12 4.73
C GLU A 47 -42.85 44.03 5.44
N LEU A 48 -43.26 45.10 6.14
CA LEU A 48 -44.56 45.17 6.80
C LEU A 48 -45.71 45.35 5.80
N ALA A 49 -45.49 46.02 4.66
CA ALA A 49 -46.49 46.18 3.62
C ALA A 49 -46.82 44.84 2.96
N GLU A 50 -45.80 44.03 2.64
CA GLU A 50 -45.96 42.68 2.07
C GLU A 50 -46.80 41.77 2.99
N PHE A 51 -46.49 41.77 4.30
CA PHE A 51 -47.26 41.01 5.29
C PHE A 51 -48.73 41.46 5.40
N ILE A 52 -49.00 42.77 5.37
CA ILE A 52 -50.36 43.31 5.45
C ILE A 52 -51.16 42.97 4.18
N ASP A 53 -50.52 43.03 3.01
CA ASP A 53 -51.14 42.69 1.73
C ASP A 53 -51.56 41.22 1.65
N ASP A 54 -50.71 40.28 2.08
CA ASP A 54 -51.02 38.85 2.10
C ASP A 54 -52.22 38.51 3.03
N ARG A 55 -52.31 39.20 4.17
CA ARG A 55 -53.42 39.04 5.13
C ARG A 55 -54.73 39.60 4.60
N GLU A 56 -54.72 40.78 3.98
CA GLU A 56 -55.92 41.37 3.38
C GLU A 56 -56.44 40.52 2.20
N HIS A 57 -55.53 39.96 1.39
CA HIS A 57 -55.87 39.02 0.32
C HIS A 57 -56.58 37.77 0.85
N PHE A 58 -56.11 37.23 1.98
CA PHE A 58 -56.69 36.04 2.63
C PHE A 58 -58.07 36.34 3.25
N SER A 59 -58.26 37.50 3.89
CA SER A 59 -59.53 37.94 4.45
C SER A 59 -60.63 38.15 3.37
N GLN A 60 -60.24 38.66 2.21
CA GLN A 60 -61.12 38.81 1.04
C GLN A 60 -61.51 37.45 0.41
N LEU A 61 -60.66 36.43 0.52
CA LEU A 61 -60.96 35.06 0.10
C LEU A 61 -61.90 34.35 1.08
N ALA A 62 -61.69 34.53 2.39
CA ALA A 62 -62.53 33.95 3.45
C ALA A 62 -63.96 34.51 3.45
N SER A 63 -64.14 35.80 3.17
CA SER A 63 -65.45 36.46 3.10
C SER A 63 -66.27 36.09 1.84
N ARG A 64 -65.64 35.55 0.78
CA ARG A 64 -66.33 35.05 -0.42
C ARG A 64 -66.85 33.61 -0.31
N LEU A 65 -66.43 32.87 0.72
CA LEU A 65 -66.75 31.43 0.89
C LEU A 65 -67.89 31.15 1.87
N VAL A 66 -68.52 32.17 2.44
CA VAL A 66 -69.65 32.01 3.38
C VAL A 66 -70.81 32.96 3.03
N PRO A 67 -71.93 32.46 2.48
CA PRO A 67 -73.21 33.15 2.53
C PRO A 67 -73.81 33.10 3.95
N GLU A 68 -74.38 34.22 4.37
CA GLU A 68 -74.85 34.58 5.72
C GLU A 68 -75.97 33.72 6.33
N ALA A 69 -75.82 33.48 7.65
CA ALA A 69 -76.83 33.38 8.75
C ALA A 69 -77.93 32.27 8.67
N PRO A 70 -78.60 31.84 9.77
CA PRO A 70 -79.02 32.69 10.90
C PRO A 70 -78.91 32.11 12.32
N ALA A 71 -79.20 33.00 13.27
CA ALA A 71 -79.00 32.92 14.73
C ALA A 71 -79.73 31.76 15.45
N PRO A 72 -79.21 31.28 16.60
CA PRO A 72 -79.74 30.10 17.28
C PRO A 72 -80.87 30.48 18.25
N HIS A 73 -82.09 30.03 17.95
CA HIS A 73 -83.19 30.01 18.90
C HIS A 73 -83.05 28.87 19.90
N SER A 74 -83.39 29.16 21.16
CA SER A 74 -83.25 28.31 22.33
C SER A 74 -84.40 27.32 22.52
N ASP A 75 -84.00 26.13 23.00
CA ASP A 75 -84.66 25.22 23.94
C ASP A 75 -85.93 24.47 23.53
N PHE A 76 -85.66 23.24 23.05
CA PHE A 76 -86.56 22.10 23.03
C PHE A 76 -86.95 21.64 24.45
N ARG A 77 -88.26 21.38 24.63
CA ARG A 77 -88.78 20.41 25.61
C ARG A 77 -89.68 19.39 24.92
N ASP A 78 -89.59 18.18 25.44
CA ASP A 78 -90.25 16.92 25.09
C ASP A 78 -91.62 16.99 24.42
N GLY A 79 -91.81 16.10 23.44
CA GLY A 79 -93.15 15.62 23.07
C GLY A 79 -93.33 15.19 21.63
N ASP A 80 -93.22 13.89 21.41
CA ASP A 80 -94.07 13.10 20.51
C ASP A 80 -93.74 12.99 19.01
N SER A 81 -94.25 11.88 18.46
CA SER A 81 -94.39 11.51 17.05
C SER A 81 -93.21 10.82 16.34
N SER A 82 -93.37 9.49 16.26
CA SER A 82 -93.42 8.64 15.06
C SER A 82 -92.32 8.69 13.97
N PRO A 83 -92.04 7.53 13.33
CA PRO A 83 -90.91 7.29 12.44
C PRO A 83 -91.17 7.87 11.05
N GLU A 84 -90.60 9.02 10.72
CA GLU A 84 -90.60 9.52 9.34
C GLU A 84 -89.32 9.09 8.60
N ASP A 85 -89.52 8.17 7.66
CA ASP A 85 -88.67 7.75 6.54
C ASP A 85 -87.37 6.97 6.82
N LEU A 86 -87.52 5.85 7.54
CA LEU A 86 -86.91 4.58 7.12
C LEU A 86 -87.93 3.92 6.16
N PRO A 87 -87.61 3.72 4.87
CA PRO A 87 -86.42 3.01 4.43
C PRO A 87 -85.64 3.76 3.34
N ARG A 88 -84.46 4.30 3.68
CA ARG A 88 -83.41 4.47 2.68
C ARG A 88 -82.72 3.13 2.53
N GLN A 89 -83.11 2.35 1.52
CA GLN A 89 -82.35 1.17 1.14
C GLN A 89 -80.96 1.61 0.65
N VAL A 90 -79.91 1.01 1.19
CA VAL A 90 -78.53 1.26 0.78
C VAL A 90 -78.00 -0.05 0.20
N GLY A 91 -77.92 -0.15 -1.12
CA GLY A 91 -77.60 -1.41 -1.81
C GLY A 91 -78.52 -2.57 -1.40
N ASP A 92 -77.90 -3.65 -0.89
CA ASP A 92 -78.58 -4.88 -0.42
C ASP A 92 -79.07 -4.79 1.05
N TYR A 93 -78.96 -3.61 1.67
CA TYR A 93 -79.29 -3.41 3.08
C TYR A 93 -80.54 -2.58 3.27
N GLN A 94 -81.54 -3.17 3.91
CA GLN A 94 -82.70 -2.46 4.40
C GLN A 94 -82.40 -1.93 5.80
N LEU A 95 -82.22 -0.60 5.92
CA LEU A 95 -81.99 0.05 7.21
C LEU A 95 -83.27 -0.06 8.07
N VAL A 96 -83.12 -0.51 9.31
CA VAL A 96 -84.20 -0.83 10.26
C VAL A 96 -84.32 0.22 11.34
N GLU A 97 -83.21 0.59 11.98
CA GLU A 97 -83.16 1.62 13.04
C GLU A 97 -81.76 2.21 13.12
N GLU A 98 -81.64 3.44 13.60
CA GLU A 98 -80.35 4.06 13.92
C GLU A 98 -79.85 3.55 15.27
N ILE A 99 -78.69 2.89 15.30
CA ILE A 99 -78.08 2.38 16.55
C ILE A 99 -77.18 3.46 17.18
N ALA A 100 -76.46 4.24 16.37
CA ALA A 100 -75.54 5.26 16.87
C ALA A 100 -75.26 6.36 15.84
N ARG A 101 -75.20 7.60 16.29
CA ARG A 101 -74.73 8.76 15.50
C ARG A 101 -73.53 9.43 16.15
N GLY A 102 -72.63 9.93 15.32
CA GLY A 102 -71.46 10.70 15.73
C GLY A 102 -70.94 11.61 14.63
N GLY A 103 -69.94 12.43 14.94
CA GLY A 103 -69.38 13.42 14.01
C GLY A 103 -68.78 12.85 12.71
N MET A 104 -68.53 11.53 12.65
CA MET A 104 -67.94 10.85 11.48
C MET A 104 -68.96 10.02 10.68
N GLY A 105 -70.20 9.88 11.13
CA GLY A 105 -71.18 9.02 10.46
C GLY A 105 -72.33 8.52 11.34
N ILE A 106 -73.26 7.81 10.70
CA ILE A 106 -74.45 7.21 11.34
C ILE A 106 -74.40 5.69 11.14
N VAL A 107 -74.60 4.94 12.21
CA VAL A 107 -74.66 3.47 12.22
C VAL A 107 -76.11 3.03 12.36
N TYR A 108 -76.57 2.22 11.43
CA TYR A 108 -77.91 1.65 11.40
C TYR A 108 -77.88 0.14 11.66
N ARG A 109 -78.86 -0.39 12.38
CA ARG A 109 -79.24 -1.80 12.31
C ARG A 109 -79.87 -1.98 10.93
N ALA A 110 -79.42 -2.97 10.17
CA ALA A 110 -79.97 -3.25 8.86
C ALA A 110 -80.19 -4.75 8.68
N ASN A 111 -81.20 -5.10 7.90
CA ASN A 111 -81.37 -6.46 7.41
C ASN A 111 -80.78 -6.54 6.01
N GLN A 112 -79.79 -7.41 5.83
CA GLN A 112 -79.28 -7.72 4.51
C GLN A 112 -80.28 -8.62 3.80
N ILE A 113 -80.85 -8.13 2.69
CA ILE A 113 -81.99 -8.77 2.03
C ILE A 113 -81.57 -10.10 1.40
N SER A 114 -80.45 -10.14 0.68
CA SER A 114 -79.97 -11.34 -0.02
C SER A 114 -79.65 -12.54 0.91
N LEU A 115 -79.23 -12.28 2.15
CA LEU A 115 -78.76 -13.30 3.11
C LEU A 115 -79.67 -13.44 4.34
N HIS A 116 -80.75 -12.67 4.43
CA HIS A 116 -81.69 -12.65 5.56
C HIS A 116 -81.02 -12.57 6.94
N ARG A 117 -79.96 -11.77 7.07
CA ARG A 117 -79.24 -11.59 8.34
C ARG A 117 -79.26 -10.14 8.80
N THR A 118 -79.24 -9.95 10.11
CA THR A 118 -79.10 -8.62 10.73
C THR A 118 -77.63 -8.23 10.80
N VAL A 119 -77.32 -7.04 10.32
CA VAL A 119 -75.98 -6.45 10.28
C VAL A 119 -76.02 -5.02 10.82
N ALA A 120 -74.86 -4.46 11.13
CA ALA A 120 -74.71 -3.02 11.37
C ALA A 120 -74.14 -2.37 10.10
N VAL A 121 -74.76 -1.30 9.61
CA VAL A 121 -74.32 -0.53 8.43
C VAL A 121 -73.92 0.87 8.88
N LYS A 122 -72.66 1.25 8.67
CA LYS A 122 -72.16 2.58 8.99
C LYS A 122 -72.05 3.43 7.73
N MET A 123 -72.84 4.51 7.68
CA MET A 123 -72.82 5.53 6.65
C MET A 123 -71.86 6.65 7.05
N ILE A 124 -70.92 7.03 6.18
CA ILE A 124 -69.95 8.09 6.46
C ILE A 124 -70.48 9.44 5.98
N LEU A 125 -70.50 10.43 6.86
CA LEU A 125 -70.97 11.80 6.60
C LEU A 125 -69.85 12.66 5.99
N ALA A 126 -69.24 12.23 4.88
CA ALA A 126 -68.26 13.07 4.17
C ALA A 126 -69.00 14.04 3.24
N GLY A 127 -68.68 15.34 3.32
CA GLY A 127 -69.26 16.36 2.42
C GLY A 127 -68.94 16.06 0.95
N ARG A 128 -69.77 16.55 0.02
CA ARG A 128 -69.59 16.44 -1.46
C ARG A 128 -68.25 16.98 -2.00
N LEU A 129 -67.33 17.40 -1.15
CA LEU A 129 -66.04 18.03 -1.42
C LEU A 129 -64.84 17.11 -1.15
N ALA A 130 -65.03 15.85 -0.72
CA ALA A 130 -63.91 14.93 -0.52
C ALA A 130 -63.21 14.59 -1.86
N SER A 131 -61.88 14.68 -1.89
CA SER A 131 -61.08 14.40 -3.08
C SER A 131 -61.23 12.94 -3.53
N ALA A 132 -61.17 12.68 -4.84
CA ALA A 132 -61.21 11.32 -5.38
C ALA A 132 -60.09 10.43 -4.80
N GLU A 133 -58.97 11.05 -4.41
CA GLU A 133 -57.84 10.40 -3.74
C GLU A 133 -58.16 9.98 -2.30
N SER A 134 -58.82 10.85 -1.53
CA SER A 134 -59.28 10.55 -0.17
C SER A 134 -60.29 9.39 -0.15
N VAL A 135 -61.21 9.34 -1.12
CA VAL A 135 -62.17 8.23 -1.29
C VAL A 135 -61.47 6.93 -1.70
N ALA A 136 -60.45 7.00 -2.56
CA ALA A 136 -59.64 5.84 -2.94
C ALA A 136 -58.82 5.28 -1.76
N ARG A 137 -58.24 6.16 -0.93
CA ARG A 137 -57.52 5.79 0.29
C ARG A 137 -58.44 5.13 1.32
N PHE A 138 -59.64 5.68 1.51
CA PHE A 138 -60.69 5.08 2.33
C PHE A 138 -61.03 3.66 1.87
N ARG A 139 -61.29 3.45 0.57
CA ARG A 139 -61.60 2.12 0.02
C ARG A 139 -60.46 1.12 0.20
N SER A 140 -59.22 1.58 0.03
CA SER A 140 -58.02 0.74 0.20
C SER A 140 -57.85 0.29 1.65
N GLU A 141 -57.92 1.21 2.62
CA GLU A 141 -57.78 0.87 4.04
C GLU A 141 -59.00 0.09 4.58
N ALA A 142 -60.22 0.40 4.11
CA ALA A 142 -61.42 -0.35 4.48
C ALA A 142 -61.40 -1.79 3.93
N GLY A 143 -60.92 -1.97 2.69
CA GLY A 143 -60.68 -3.29 2.12
C GLY A 143 -59.58 -4.09 2.84
N ALA A 144 -58.56 -3.41 3.37
CA ALA A 144 -57.54 -4.04 4.20
C ALA A 144 -58.10 -4.48 5.57
N ALA A 145 -58.91 -3.63 6.22
CA ALA A 145 -59.58 -3.95 7.49
C ALA A 145 -60.59 -5.11 7.37
N ALA A 146 -61.29 -5.22 6.23
CA ALA A 146 -62.22 -6.33 5.97
C ALA A 146 -61.55 -7.71 5.87
N ARG A 147 -60.22 -7.77 5.67
CA ARG A 147 -59.44 -9.02 5.63
C ARG A 147 -58.98 -9.48 7.02
N LEU A 148 -59.28 -8.72 8.08
CA LEU A 148 -58.96 -9.11 9.44
C LEU A 148 -59.94 -10.16 9.94
N ASP A 149 -59.44 -11.36 10.19
CA ASP A 149 -60.20 -12.47 10.78
C ASP A 149 -59.63 -12.80 12.16
N HIS A 150 -60.27 -12.25 13.20
CA HIS A 150 -59.89 -12.46 14.59
C HIS A 150 -61.14 -12.43 15.48
N PRO A 151 -61.27 -13.32 16.49
CA PRO A 151 -62.47 -13.40 17.33
C PRO A 151 -62.79 -12.11 18.09
N ASN A 152 -61.76 -11.30 18.40
CA ASN A 152 -61.87 -10.01 19.09
C ASN A 152 -61.83 -8.79 18.13
N ILE A 153 -62.07 -8.98 16.82
CA ILE A 153 -62.27 -7.91 15.85
C ILE A 153 -63.66 -8.10 15.23
N VAL A 154 -64.42 -7.02 15.07
CA VAL A 154 -65.71 -7.08 14.38
C VAL A 154 -65.45 -7.25 12.88
N PRO A 155 -65.88 -8.36 12.26
CA PRO A 155 -65.66 -8.57 10.83
C PRO A 155 -66.52 -7.60 10.03
N ILE A 156 -65.88 -6.94 9.06
CA ILE A 156 -66.52 -6.11 8.04
C ILE A 156 -66.93 -7.05 6.90
N TYR A 157 -68.19 -7.01 6.50
CA TYR A 157 -68.74 -7.86 5.45
C TYR A 157 -68.65 -7.23 4.07
N GLU A 158 -68.89 -5.93 3.98
CA GLU A 158 -68.91 -5.20 2.71
C GLU A 158 -68.49 -3.75 2.91
N VAL A 159 -67.82 -3.17 1.91
CA VAL A 159 -67.54 -1.74 1.82
C VAL A 159 -68.05 -1.28 0.45
N GLY A 160 -68.92 -0.28 0.44
CA GLY A 160 -69.62 0.18 -0.76
C GLY A 160 -69.77 1.70 -0.82
N GLU A 161 -70.42 2.17 -1.86
CA GLU A 161 -70.78 3.59 -2.03
C GLU A 161 -72.21 3.67 -2.59
N GLN A 162 -73.01 4.59 -2.04
CA GLN A 162 -74.36 4.88 -2.49
C GLN A 162 -74.50 6.40 -2.65
N ASP A 163 -74.84 6.87 -3.85
CA ASP A 163 -75.04 8.30 -4.15
C ASP A 163 -73.88 9.23 -3.73
N GLY A 164 -72.64 8.77 -3.92
CA GLY A 164 -71.44 9.52 -3.51
C GLY A 164 -71.07 9.39 -2.04
N GLN A 165 -71.83 8.63 -1.24
CA GLN A 165 -71.59 8.43 0.19
C GLN A 165 -70.99 7.05 0.45
N PRO A 166 -69.76 6.97 0.98
CA PRO A 166 -69.16 5.71 1.38
C PRO A 166 -69.89 5.08 2.56
N TYR A 167 -70.07 3.77 2.53
CA TYR A 167 -70.61 2.99 3.63
C TYR A 167 -69.87 1.66 3.80
N PHE A 168 -69.99 1.05 4.98
CA PHE A 168 -69.59 -0.34 5.16
C PHE A 168 -70.54 -1.08 6.10
N SER A 169 -70.70 -2.39 5.86
CA SER A 169 -71.49 -3.29 6.69
C SER A 169 -70.59 -4.18 7.53
N MET A 170 -71.01 -4.48 8.75
CA MET A 170 -70.25 -5.29 9.70
C MET A 170 -71.18 -6.14 10.55
N ARG A 171 -70.61 -7.13 11.26
CA ARG A 171 -71.38 -7.97 12.19
C ARG A 171 -72.08 -7.13 13.25
N MET A 172 -73.36 -7.43 13.49
CA MET A 172 -74.10 -6.85 14.61
C MET A 172 -73.64 -7.48 15.94
N VAL A 173 -73.27 -6.64 16.91
CA VAL A 173 -72.83 -7.05 18.25
C VAL A 173 -73.82 -6.49 19.27
N GLU A 174 -74.59 -7.37 19.91
CA GLU A 174 -75.77 -6.97 20.72
C GLU A 174 -75.44 -6.47 22.14
N GLY A 175 -74.23 -6.71 22.67
CA GLY A 175 -73.91 -6.43 24.09
C GLY A 175 -73.46 -5.00 24.40
N GLY A 176 -73.45 -4.09 23.41
CA GLY A 176 -73.11 -2.68 23.59
C GLY A 176 -71.61 -2.41 23.77
N ASP A 177 -71.24 -1.14 23.93
CA ASP A 177 -69.83 -0.73 24.04
C ASP A 177 -69.30 -0.71 25.48
N LEU A 178 -67.97 -0.77 25.63
CA LEU A 178 -67.26 -0.92 26.90
C LEU A 178 -67.54 0.24 27.88
N THR A 179 -68.03 1.40 27.42
CA THR A 179 -68.35 2.52 28.33
C THR A 179 -69.39 2.14 29.38
N HIS A 180 -70.36 1.30 29.02
CA HIS A 180 -71.42 0.82 29.91
C HIS A 180 -70.91 -0.17 30.97
N TYR A 181 -69.72 -0.74 30.78
CA TYR A 181 -69.16 -1.78 31.66
C TYR A 181 -67.99 -1.30 32.51
N ARG A 182 -67.61 -0.02 32.45
CA ARG A 182 -66.45 0.53 33.18
C ARG A 182 -66.47 0.24 34.68
N ALA A 183 -67.63 0.38 35.31
CA ALA A 183 -67.79 0.13 36.75
C ALA A 183 -67.51 -1.32 37.15
N ARG A 184 -67.80 -2.28 36.25
CA ARG A 184 -67.51 -3.72 36.48
C ARG A 184 -66.01 -3.95 36.57
N TYR A 185 -65.24 -3.45 35.60
CA TYR A 185 -63.80 -3.68 35.51
C TYR A 185 -62.98 -2.91 36.55
N ARG A 186 -63.47 -1.74 36.99
CA ARG A 186 -62.83 -0.99 38.07
C ARG A 186 -62.68 -1.77 39.36
N ASN A 187 -63.69 -2.59 39.68
CA ASN A 187 -63.68 -3.41 40.88
C ASN A 187 -62.94 -4.74 40.69
N ASP A 188 -62.55 -5.08 39.46
CA ASP A 188 -61.81 -6.30 39.12
C ASP A 188 -60.64 -5.98 38.17
N PRO A 189 -59.49 -5.53 38.71
CA PRO A 189 -58.29 -5.23 37.93
C PRO A 189 -57.75 -6.42 37.14
N ARG A 190 -58.04 -7.66 37.57
CA ARG A 190 -57.63 -8.86 36.84
C ARG A 190 -58.47 -9.03 35.58
N ALA A 191 -59.79 -8.91 35.69
CA ALA A 191 -60.67 -8.89 34.51
C ALA A 191 -60.34 -7.73 33.56
N ALA A 192 -59.95 -6.56 34.08
CA ALA A 192 -59.49 -5.43 33.26
C ALA A 192 -58.20 -5.77 32.48
N ALA A 193 -57.22 -6.38 33.14
CA ALA A 193 -55.98 -6.82 32.51
C ALA A 193 -56.21 -7.94 31.48
N GLU A 194 -57.10 -8.89 31.74
CA GLU A 194 -57.48 -9.96 30.80
C GLU A 194 -58.16 -9.39 29.54
N LEU A 195 -59.06 -8.43 29.72
CA LEU A 195 -59.72 -7.73 28.62
C LEU A 195 -58.70 -6.98 27.77
N VAL A 196 -57.82 -6.17 28.38
CA VAL A 196 -56.83 -5.39 27.62
C VAL A 196 -55.78 -6.29 26.97
N ALA A 197 -55.41 -7.42 27.59
CA ALA A 197 -54.53 -8.40 26.95
C ALA A 197 -55.18 -8.98 25.68
N SER A 198 -56.46 -9.33 25.73
CA SER A 198 -57.21 -9.85 24.57
C SER A 198 -57.36 -8.79 23.47
N LEU A 199 -57.58 -7.53 23.84
CA LEU A 199 -57.58 -6.41 22.90
C LEU A 199 -56.19 -6.18 22.28
N ALA A 200 -55.14 -6.29 23.08
CA ALA A 200 -53.77 -6.12 22.60
C ALA A 200 -53.36 -7.22 21.61
N ASP A 201 -53.84 -8.46 21.76
CA ASP A 201 -53.66 -9.52 20.74
C ASP A 201 -54.38 -9.17 19.43
N ALA A 202 -55.62 -8.68 19.51
CA ALA A 202 -56.38 -8.27 18.35
C ALA A 202 -55.71 -7.11 17.60
N VAL A 203 -55.26 -6.09 18.34
CA VAL A 203 -54.49 -4.96 17.78
C VAL A 203 -53.19 -5.45 17.17
N HIS A 204 -52.49 -6.39 17.83
CA HIS A 204 -51.28 -6.97 17.27
C HIS A 204 -51.54 -7.73 15.97
N HIS A 205 -52.63 -8.50 15.90
CA HIS A 205 -53.04 -9.20 14.69
C HIS A 205 -53.28 -8.24 13.51
N ALA A 206 -53.85 -7.06 13.78
CA ALA A 206 -53.99 -5.99 12.79
C ALA A 206 -52.64 -5.37 12.41
N HIS A 207 -51.78 -5.08 13.39
CA HIS A 207 -50.43 -4.54 13.17
C HIS A 207 -49.57 -5.45 12.31
N GLN A 208 -49.65 -6.77 12.48
CA GLN A 208 -48.95 -7.76 11.64
C GLN A 208 -49.36 -7.70 10.17
N ARG A 209 -50.53 -7.15 9.87
CA ARG A 209 -51.05 -6.94 8.50
C ARG A 209 -50.89 -5.49 8.04
N GLY A 210 -50.12 -4.68 8.78
CA GLY A 210 -49.82 -3.30 8.44
C GLY A 210 -50.96 -2.31 8.72
N ILE A 211 -51.99 -2.71 9.49
CA ILE A 211 -53.16 -1.88 9.77
C ILE A 211 -53.04 -1.31 11.19
N LEU A 212 -53.06 0.02 11.31
CA LEU A 212 -53.14 0.75 12.59
C LEU A 212 -54.58 1.15 12.87
N HIS A 213 -55.02 1.14 14.12
CA HIS A 213 -56.39 1.51 14.46
C HIS A 213 -56.59 3.02 14.57
N ARG A 214 -55.67 3.76 15.20
CA ARG A 214 -55.63 5.24 15.28
C ARG A 214 -56.80 5.93 16.01
N ASP A 215 -57.76 5.17 16.54
CA ASP A 215 -58.94 5.69 17.25
C ASP A 215 -59.46 4.73 18.33
N LEU A 216 -58.55 4.00 18.99
CA LEU A 216 -58.94 3.09 20.07
C LEU A 216 -59.45 3.88 21.28
N LYS A 217 -60.67 3.57 21.69
CA LYS A 217 -61.35 4.13 22.87
C LYS A 217 -62.44 3.17 23.33
N PRO A 218 -62.95 3.29 24.57
CA PRO A 218 -63.95 2.34 25.07
C PRO A 218 -65.22 2.24 24.22
N ARG A 219 -65.65 3.33 23.56
CA ARG A 219 -66.82 3.29 22.66
C ARG A 219 -66.60 2.41 21.41
N ASN A 220 -65.36 2.21 21.00
CA ASN A 220 -64.99 1.39 19.83
C ASN A 220 -64.65 -0.06 20.24
N ILE A 221 -64.93 -0.46 21.48
CA ILE A 221 -64.80 -1.82 21.99
C ILE A 221 -66.18 -2.32 22.35
N LEU A 222 -66.73 -3.22 21.55
CA LEU A 222 -68.04 -3.82 21.76
C LEU A 222 -67.89 -5.11 22.56
N LEU A 223 -68.86 -5.42 23.41
CA LEU A 223 -68.95 -6.72 24.07
C LEU A 223 -70.06 -7.54 23.40
N ASP A 224 -69.79 -8.81 23.12
CA ASP A 224 -70.85 -9.73 22.68
C ASP A 224 -71.70 -10.24 23.86
N SER A 225 -72.70 -11.07 23.56
CA SER A 225 -73.59 -11.63 24.59
C SER A 225 -72.88 -12.49 25.65
N GLU A 226 -71.67 -12.99 25.35
CA GLU A 226 -70.82 -13.72 26.30
C GLU A 226 -69.88 -12.79 27.09
N GLY A 227 -69.90 -11.48 26.80
CA GLY A 227 -69.04 -10.48 27.41
C GLY A 227 -67.61 -10.45 26.85
N LYS A 228 -67.36 -11.08 25.69
CA LYS A 228 -66.04 -11.05 25.04
C LYS A 228 -65.85 -9.75 24.26
N PRO A 229 -64.67 -9.11 24.37
CA PRO A 229 -64.43 -7.82 23.74
C PRO A 229 -64.13 -7.96 22.24
N GLN A 230 -64.65 -7.04 21.44
CA GLN A 230 -64.47 -6.97 20.00
C GLN A 230 -64.21 -5.53 19.56
N ILE A 231 -63.13 -5.33 18.81
CA ILE A 231 -62.70 -4.02 18.33
C ILE A 231 -63.46 -3.68 17.05
N THR A 232 -64.00 -2.47 16.97
CA THR A 232 -64.67 -1.92 15.78
C THR A 232 -64.09 -0.55 15.42
N ASP A 233 -64.45 -0.02 14.24
CA ASP A 233 -64.12 1.35 13.80
C ASP A 233 -62.61 1.65 13.68
N PHE A 234 -61.91 0.86 12.86
CA PHE A 234 -60.48 0.99 12.52
C PHE A 234 -60.12 2.29 11.78
N GLY A 235 -60.30 3.46 12.37
CA GLY A 235 -59.78 4.75 11.87
C GLY A 235 -60.19 5.17 10.45
N LEU A 236 -61.03 4.38 9.77
CA LEU A 236 -61.27 4.45 8.32
C LEU A 236 -61.78 5.83 7.91
N ALA A 237 -62.62 6.46 8.74
CA ALA A 237 -63.19 7.77 8.46
C ALA A 237 -62.20 8.93 8.57
N LYS A 238 -61.12 8.82 9.38
CA LYS A 238 -60.13 9.91 9.56
C LYS A 238 -59.24 10.12 8.33
N LEU A 239 -59.25 9.17 7.39
CA LEU A 239 -58.48 9.25 6.15
C LEU A 239 -59.12 10.18 5.11
N LEU A 240 -60.44 10.39 5.20
CA LEU A 240 -61.19 11.28 4.31
C LEU A 240 -60.98 12.76 4.65
N GLU A 241 -60.42 13.05 5.83
CA GLU A 241 -60.13 14.40 6.34
C GLU A 241 -58.63 14.77 6.24
N ALA A 242 -57.79 13.89 5.66
CA ALA A 242 -56.33 14.00 5.76
C ALA A 242 -55.67 14.97 4.76
N ASP A 243 -56.41 15.53 3.79
CA ASP A 243 -55.90 16.56 2.88
C ASP A 243 -56.12 17.96 3.49
N GLY A 244 -55.29 18.31 4.48
CA GLY A 244 -55.16 19.68 4.99
C GLY A 244 -55.81 19.94 6.34
N SER A 245 -54.96 20.12 7.36
CA SER A 245 -55.26 20.62 8.70
C SER A 245 -56.16 19.75 9.59
N LEU A 246 -55.50 18.96 10.45
CA LEU A 246 -56.11 18.32 11.63
C LEU A 246 -56.75 19.29 12.64
N THR A 247 -56.75 20.60 12.35
CA THR A 247 -57.30 21.68 13.18
C THR A 247 -58.54 22.36 12.58
N GLN A 248 -58.97 22.08 11.34
CA GLN A 248 -60.15 22.74 10.74
C GLN A 248 -61.48 22.01 10.90
N SER A 249 -61.50 20.77 11.38
CA SER A 249 -62.74 20.01 11.61
C SER A 249 -63.00 19.86 13.10
N GLY A 250 -64.03 20.52 13.64
CA GLY A 250 -64.48 20.41 15.04
C GLY A 250 -64.92 19.01 15.51
N ALA A 251 -64.68 17.96 14.72
CA ALA A 251 -64.99 16.56 15.04
C ALA A 251 -64.00 15.91 16.03
N VAL A 252 -62.86 16.56 16.34
CA VAL A 252 -61.84 16.06 17.30
C VAL A 252 -62.28 16.28 18.78
N LEU A 253 -63.44 16.89 19.03
CA LEU A 253 -63.87 17.36 20.34
C LEU A 253 -64.22 16.29 21.42
N GLY A 254 -64.01 14.99 21.19
CA GLY A 254 -64.38 13.96 22.18
C GLY A 254 -63.37 12.83 22.42
N THR A 255 -62.33 12.70 21.61
CA THR A 255 -61.43 11.53 21.61
C THR A 255 -60.01 11.85 22.11
N ALA A 256 -59.72 13.13 22.39
CA ALA A 256 -58.39 13.60 22.79
C ALA A 256 -57.78 12.79 23.95
N ALA A 257 -58.59 12.35 24.92
CA ALA A 257 -58.12 11.65 26.12
C ALA A 257 -57.45 10.28 25.88
N TYR A 258 -57.68 9.64 24.72
CA TYR A 258 -57.06 8.35 24.36
C TYR A 258 -56.06 8.46 23.20
N MET A 259 -55.92 9.66 22.65
CA MET A 259 -55.05 9.93 21.51
C MET A 259 -53.60 9.95 21.97
N ALA A 260 -52.71 9.28 21.22
CA ALA A 260 -51.29 9.37 21.51
C ALA A 260 -50.75 10.79 21.23
N PRO A 261 -49.74 11.28 21.99
CA PRO A 261 -49.16 12.61 21.78
C PRO A 261 -48.74 12.90 20.33
N GLU A 262 -48.12 11.94 19.66
CA GLU A 262 -47.73 12.05 18.26
C GLU A 262 -48.94 12.17 17.30
N GLN A 263 -50.07 11.55 17.64
CA GLN A 263 -51.31 11.72 16.87
C GLN A 263 -51.93 13.11 17.14
N ALA A 264 -51.83 13.61 18.37
CA ALA A 264 -52.35 14.92 18.74
C ALA A 264 -51.53 16.08 18.15
N ARG A 265 -50.23 15.87 17.83
CA ARG A 265 -49.40 16.81 17.06
C ARG A 265 -49.70 16.79 15.56
N GLY A 266 -50.36 15.74 15.07
CA GLY A 266 -50.59 15.55 13.65
C GLY A 266 -49.36 15.03 12.89
N ASP A 267 -48.50 14.23 13.54
CA ASP A 267 -47.30 13.67 12.89
C ASP A 267 -47.70 12.71 11.75
N ASN A 268 -47.12 12.89 10.56
CA ASN A 268 -47.46 12.09 9.37
C ASN A 268 -46.93 10.65 9.40
N SER A 269 -46.01 10.31 10.32
CA SER A 269 -45.34 9.00 10.42
C SER A 269 -45.74 8.23 11.68
N LEU A 270 -47.04 7.97 11.84
CA LEU A 270 -47.57 7.20 12.97
C LEU A 270 -47.10 5.73 12.93
N THR A 271 -46.65 5.21 14.08
CA THR A 271 -46.21 3.82 14.26
C THR A 271 -47.21 3.02 15.09
N THR A 272 -46.99 1.72 15.26
CA THR A 272 -47.81 0.83 16.12
C THR A 272 -47.91 1.28 17.58
N ALA A 273 -46.98 2.12 18.04
CA ALA A 273 -46.94 2.67 19.40
C ALA A 273 -48.14 3.57 19.74
N VAL A 274 -48.85 4.10 18.74
CA VAL A 274 -50.04 4.93 18.94
C VAL A 274 -51.17 4.10 19.57
N ASP A 275 -51.41 2.89 19.06
CA ASP A 275 -52.46 2.02 19.56
C ASP A 275 -52.09 1.42 20.93
N VAL A 276 -50.79 1.21 21.19
CA VAL A 276 -50.28 0.79 22.52
C VAL A 276 -50.59 1.87 23.57
N TYR A 277 -50.45 3.15 23.22
CA TYR A 277 -50.83 4.24 24.11
C TYR A 277 -52.33 4.26 24.39
N SER A 278 -53.16 4.15 23.34
CA SER A 278 -54.61 4.13 23.50
C SER A 278 -55.09 2.94 24.34
N LEU A 279 -54.51 1.75 24.17
CA LEU A 279 -54.74 0.60 25.04
C LEU A 279 -54.34 0.88 26.50
N GLY A 280 -53.21 1.58 26.69
CA GLY A 280 -52.77 2.07 28.00
C GLY A 280 -53.77 3.03 28.65
N ALA A 281 -54.33 3.95 27.87
CA ALA A 281 -55.34 4.92 28.34
C ALA A 281 -56.66 4.23 28.68
N ILE A 282 -57.06 3.21 27.91
CA ILE A 282 -58.20 2.36 28.23
C ILE A 282 -57.94 1.59 29.52
N LEU A 283 -56.78 0.94 29.66
CA LEU A 283 -56.41 0.24 30.90
C LEU A 283 -56.42 1.19 32.11
N TYR A 284 -55.87 2.39 31.95
CA TYR A 284 -55.87 3.42 32.97
C TYR A 284 -57.28 3.74 33.46
N GLU A 285 -58.19 3.96 32.52
CA GLU A 285 -59.58 4.27 32.84
C GLU A 285 -60.33 3.10 33.46
N LEU A 286 -60.10 1.87 32.98
CA LEU A 286 -60.70 0.69 33.60
C LEU A 286 -60.23 0.53 35.04
N LEU A 287 -58.97 0.87 35.36
CA LEU A 287 -58.44 0.77 36.71
C LEU A 287 -58.88 1.92 37.62
N THR A 288 -58.97 3.14 37.10
CA THR A 288 -59.19 4.36 37.92
C THR A 288 -60.61 4.89 37.86
N GLY A 289 -61.39 4.49 36.86
CA GLY A 289 -62.74 4.98 36.56
C GLY A 289 -62.79 6.24 35.70
N THR A 290 -61.64 6.88 35.42
CA THR A 290 -61.55 8.10 34.60
C THR A 290 -60.33 8.02 33.66
N PRO A 291 -60.37 8.63 32.46
CA PRO A 291 -59.23 8.58 31.55
C PRO A 291 -58.02 9.35 32.13
N PRO A 292 -56.81 9.11 31.61
CA PRO A 292 -55.58 9.68 32.18
C PRO A 292 -55.52 11.21 32.10
N PHE A 293 -56.17 11.80 31.09
CA PHE A 293 -56.27 13.25 30.88
C PHE A 293 -57.71 13.63 30.55
N ARG A 294 -58.20 14.70 31.16
CA ARG A 294 -59.56 15.21 30.95
C ARG A 294 -59.60 16.66 31.43
N ALA A 295 -59.66 17.59 30.49
CA ALA A 295 -59.84 19.01 30.75
C ALA A 295 -61.29 19.46 30.45
N ALA A 296 -61.57 20.74 30.68
CA ALA A 296 -62.89 21.32 30.43
C ALA A 296 -63.18 21.42 28.92
N THR A 297 -62.15 21.66 28.11
CA THR A 297 -62.27 21.66 26.65
C THR A 297 -61.39 20.59 25.99
N PRO A 298 -61.73 20.16 24.76
CA PRO A 298 -60.93 19.14 24.05
C PRO A 298 -59.56 19.63 23.60
N ALA A 299 -59.43 20.93 23.26
CA ALA A 299 -58.13 21.55 22.96
C ALA A 299 -57.23 21.56 24.21
N GLU A 300 -57.78 21.90 25.38
CA GLU A 300 -57.03 21.77 26.64
C GLU A 300 -56.68 20.31 26.96
N THR A 301 -57.56 19.36 26.65
CA THR A 301 -57.27 17.93 26.84
C THR A 301 -56.12 17.49 25.93
N ILE A 302 -56.03 18.00 24.70
CA ILE A 302 -54.86 17.79 23.82
C ILE A 302 -53.60 18.39 24.44
N VAL A 303 -53.65 19.62 24.97
CA VAL A 303 -52.52 20.23 25.68
C VAL A 303 -52.09 19.37 26.88
N GLU A 304 -53.03 18.84 27.67
CA GLU A 304 -52.70 17.90 28.74
C GLU A 304 -52.06 16.61 28.22
N VAL A 305 -52.55 16.07 27.10
CA VAL A 305 -51.96 14.90 26.44
C VAL A 305 -50.56 15.18 25.89
N LEU A 306 -50.23 16.41 25.48
CA LEU A 306 -48.90 16.77 24.99
C LEU A 306 -47.91 17.09 26.11
N GLU A 307 -48.37 17.76 27.17
CA GLU A 307 -47.49 18.43 28.13
C GLU A 307 -47.55 17.87 29.56
N LYS A 308 -48.70 17.29 29.94
CA LYS A 308 -48.94 16.83 31.31
C LYS A 308 -48.69 15.33 31.43
N GLU A 309 -48.00 14.94 32.48
CA GLU A 309 -47.73 13.53 32.78
C GLU A 309 -48.95 12.86 33.44
N PRO A 310 -49.24 11.59 33.13
CA PRO A 310 -50.40 10.91 33.70
C PRO A 310 -50.17 10.67 35.19
N SER A 311 -51.22 10.91 36.00
CA SER A 311 -51.14 10.58 37.43
C SER A 311 -51.01 9.08 37.61
N SER A 312 -50.29 8.58 38.60
CA SER A 312 -50.20 7.13 38.81
C SER A 312 -51.59 6.55 39.14
N PRO A 313 -52.01 5.41 38.54
CA PRO A 313 -53.23 4.72 38.96
C PRO A 313 -53.32 4.52 40.47
N ARG A 314 -52.18 4.24 41.11
CA ARG A 314 -52.08 4.05 42.56
C ARG A 314 -52.28 5.31 43.40
N SER A 315 -52.12 6.51 42.81
CA SER A 315 -52.49 7.75 43.50
C SER A 315 -53.99 8.00 43.48
N VAL A 316 -54.73 7.37 42.55
CA VAL A 316 -56.19 7.44 42.51
C VAL A 316 -56.81 6.34 43.37
N ASP A 317 -56.31 5.11 43.23
CA ASP A 317 -56.66 3.99 44.12
C ASP A 317 -55.41 3.19 44.51
N THR A 318 -55.02 3.32 45.77
CA THR A 318 -53.83 2.67 46.34
C THR A 318 -53.89 1.13 46.32
N LYS A 319 -55.09 0.54 46.17
CA LYS A 319 -55.31 -0.90 46.07
C LYS A 319 -54.86 -1.49 44.73
N ILE A 320 -54.66 -0.66 43.71
CA ILE A 320 -54.15 -1.10 42.41
C ILE A 320 -52.71 -1.62 42.60
N ASP A 321 -52.45 -2.78 42.03
CA ASP A 321 -51.15 -3.44 42.12
C ASP A 321 -50.02 -2.61 41.48
N ARG A 322 -48.83 -2.67 42.07
CA ARG A 322 -47.68 -1.87 41.66
C ARG A 322 -47.20 -2.23 40.26
N ASP A 323 -47.20 -3.50 39.92
CA ASP A 323 -46.69 -3.98 38.64
C ASP A 323 -47.70 -3.67 37.54
N LEU A 324 -49.00 -3.84 37.80
CA LEU A 324 -50.05 -3.43 36.87
C LEU A 324 -50.06 -1.91 36.61
N SER A 325 -49.86 -1.11 37.67
CA SER A 325 -49.69 0.34 37.52
C SER A 325 -48.44 0.71 36.70
N THR A 326 -47.38 -0.09 36.78
CA THR A 326 -46.14 0.14 36.02
C THR A 326 -46.34 -0.19 34.54
N ILE A 327 -47.02 -1.30 34.24
CA ILE A 327 -47.43 -1.66 32.87
C ILE A 327 -48.28 -0.55 32.25
N CYS A 328 -49.29 -0.07 32.98
CA CYS A 328 -50.19 0.99 32.51
C CYS A 328 -49.45 2.30 32.22
N LEU A 329 -48.59 2.77 33.13
CA LEU A 329 -47.83 4.00 32.93
C LEU A 329 -46.81 3.89 31.79
N LYS A 330 -46.16 2.74 31.62
CA LYS A 330 -45.26 2.49 30.49
C LYS A 330 -45.96 2.63 29.14
N CYS A 331 -47.24 2.26 29.05
CA CYS A 331 -48.02 2.49 27.83
C CYS A 331 -48.28 3.98 27.58
N LEU A 332 -48.38 4.78 28.64
CA LEU A 332 -48.74 6.21 28.58
C LEU A 332 -47.53 7.15 28.49
N GLU A 333 -46.33 6.61 28.27
CA GLU A 333 -45.12 7.42 28.08
C GLU A 333 -45.27 8.35 26.87
N LYS A 334 -44.83 9.60 26.99
CA LYS A 334 -45.02 10.59 25.92
C LYS A 334 -44.18 10.27 24.69
N GLN A 335 -42.98 9.71 24.88
CA GLN A 335 -42.10 9.29 23.79
C GLN A 335 -42.49 7.89 23.30
N PRO A 336 -42.78 7.69 22.00
CA PRO A 336 -43.17 6.38 21.46
C PRO A 336 -42.16 5.26 21.73
N ALA A 337 -40.86 5.58 21.66
CA ALA A 337 -39.78 4.62 21.89
C ALA A 337 -39.68 4.10 23.35
N ALA A 338 -40.26 4.82 24.31
CA ALA A 338 -40.30 4.40 25.72
C ALA A 338 -41.45 3.43 26.05
N ARG A 339 -42.43 3.28 25.13
CA ARG A 339 -43.56 2.36 25.28
C ARG A 339 -43.18 0.92 24.92
N TYR A 340 -44.14 0.00 25.01
CA TYR A 340 -43.94 -1.36 24.48
C TYR A 340 -43.73 -1.32 22.97
N ARG A 341 -42.73 -2.07 22.50
CA ARG A 341 -42.37 -2.15 21.08
C ARG A 341 -43.48 -2.72 20.20
N SER A 342 -44.39 -3.52 20.76
CA SER A 342 -45.55 -4.09 20.07
C SER A 342 -46.72 -4.28 21.05
N ALA A 343 -47.93 -4.38 20.52
CA ALA A 343 -49.12 -4.73 21.32
C ALA A 343 -49.03 -6.16 21.91
N GLU A 344 -48.38 -7.10 21.21
CA GLU A 344 -48.10 -8.44 21.76
C GLU A 344 -47.24 -8.37 23.03
N ALA A 345 -46.21 -7.51 23.05
CA ALA A 345 -45.36 -7.37 24.24
C ALA A 345 -46.16 -6.85 25.45
N LEU A 346 -47.11 -5.94 25.22
CA LEU A 346 -48.07 -5.51 26.24
C LEU A 346 -48.96 -6.68 26.70
N ALA A 347 -49.54 -7.44 25.77
CA ALA A 347 -50.39 -8.59 26.10
C ALA A 347 -49.64 -9.65 26.92
N LEU A 348 -48.38 -9.92 26.56
CA LEU A 348 -47.52 -10.85 27.26
C LEU A 348 -47.19 -10.37 28.68
N ASP A 349 -46.89 -9.08 28.87
CA ASP A 349 -46.57 -8.55 30.20
C ASP A 349 -47.80 -8.51 31.12
N LEU A 350 -48.98 -8.18 30.58
CA LEU A 350 -50.26 -8.31 31.30
C LEU A 350 -50.53 -9.77 31.71
N ARG A 351 -50.27 -10.73 30.81
CA ARG A 351 -50.42 -12.16 31.12
C ARG A 351 -49.39 -12.67 32.14
N ARG A 352 -48.16 -12.16 32.12
CA ARG A 352 -47.15 -12.46 33.15
C ARG A 352 -47.66 -12.00 34.51
N TRP A 353 -48.14 -10.76 34.60
CA TRP A 353 -48.75 -10.25 35.81
C TRP A 353 -49.96 -11.09 36.26
N LEU A 354 -50.88 -11.44 35.35
CA LEU A 354 -52.02 -12.31 35.66
C LEU A 354 -51.60 -13.68 36.22
N LYS A 355 -50.49 -14.25 35.72
CA LYS A 355 -49.93 -15.52 36.21
C LYS A 355 -49.03 -15.37 37.46
N GLY A 356 -48.82 -14.15 37.96
CA GLY A 356 -47.90 -13.87 39.07
C GLY A 356 -46.41 -13.99 38.72
N LEU A 357 -46.08 -13.94 37.42
CA LEU A 357 -44.71 -13.94 36.93
C LEU A 357 -44.14 -12.51 36.93
N PRO A 358 -42.80 -12.34 37.08
CA PRO A 358 -42.18 -11.02 37.01
C PRO A 358 -42.46 -10.30 35.70
N ILE A 359 -42.85 -9.02 35.79
CA ILE A 359 -43.09 -8.16 34.63
C ILE A 359 -41.77 -7.66 34.03
N GLU A 360 -41.74 -7.43 32.73
CA GLU A 360 -40.59 -6.85 32.01
C GLU A 360 -40.52 -5.32 32.16
N ALA A 361 -41.64 -4.66 32.43
CA ALA A 361 -41.65 -3.22 32.72
C ALA A 361 -40.94 -2.89 34.04
N ARG A 362 -39.89 -2.06 33.97
CA ARG A 362 -39.14 -1.57 35.14
C ARG A 362 -39.75 -0.26 35.67
N PRO A 363 -39.86 -0.06 37.00
CA PRO A 363 -40.43 1.17 37.56
C PRO A 363 -39.49 2.37 37.44
N VAL A 364 -40.08 3.55 37.18
CA VAL A 364 -39.39 4.85 37.05
C VAL A 364 -38.78 5.30 38.40
N GLY A 365 -37.52 5.76 38.41
CA GLY A 365 -36.71 5.99 39.62
C GLY A 365 -37.02 7.26 40.44
N THR A 366 -36.52 7.31 41.68
CA THR A 366 -36.81 8.35 42.70
C THR A 366 -36.39 9.77 42.27
N PHE A 367 -35.36 9.90 41.43
CA PHE A 367 -34.82 11.18 40.97
C PHE A 367 -35.80 11.93 40.03
N GLU A 368 -36.50 11.19 39.17
CA GLU A 368 -37.49 11.73 38.23
C GLU A 368 -38.76 12.23 38.94
N ARG A 369 -39.07 11.66 40.12
CA ARG A 369 -40.21 12.03 40.96
C ARG A 369 -39.98 13.36 41.70
N ILE A 370 -38.72 13.75 41.95
CA ILE A 370 -38.34 15.01 42.60
C ILE A 370 -38.49 16.19 41.63
N CYS A 371 -38.07 16.05 40.36
CA CYS A 371 -38.25 17.09 39.34
C CYS A 371 -39.74 17.44 39.10
N ARG A 372 -40.63 16.44 39.17
CA ARG A 372 -42.08 16.67 39.04
C ARG A 372 -42.70 17.40 40.24
N GLY A 373 -42.11 17.29 41.43
CA GLY A 373 -42.57 17.97 42.65
C GLY A 373 -42.34 19.48 42.69
N CYS A 374 -41.33 19.98 41.97
CA CYS A 374 -40.98 21.41 41.95
C CYS A 374 -42.02 22.32 41.26
N ARG A 375 -42.98 21.77 40.49
CA ARG A 375 -44.03 22.54 39.79
C ARG A 375 -45.18 23.04 40.67
N ARG A 376 -45.24 22.70 41.98
CA ARG A 376 -46.48 22.83 42.78
C ARG A 376 -46.48 23.87 43.90
N ASN A 377 -45.39 24.62 44.16
CA ASN A 377 -45.36 25.62 45.24
C ASN A 377 -44.55 26.89 44.89
N PRO A 378 -45.19 28.07 44.69
CA PRO A 378 -44.56 29.26 44.10
C PRO A 378 -43.46 29.93 44.95
N ALA A 379 -43.54 29.82 46.28
CA ALA A 379 -42.51 30.37 47.18
C ALA A 379 -41.23 29.52 47.20
N LEU A 380 -41.39 28.19 47.09
CA LEU A 380 -40.26 27.29 46.89
C LEU A 380 -39.67 27.48 45.48
N THR A 381 -40.49 27.77 44.46
CA THR A 381 -39.96 28.15 43.14
C THR A 381 -39.24 29.48 43.15
N ALA A 382 -39.52 30.48 43.99
CA ALA A 382 -38.67 31.68 43.99
C ALA A 382 -37.23 31.36 44.47
N VAL A 383 -37.10 30.59 45.55
CA VAL A 383 -35.80 30.15 46.08
C VAL A 383 -35.14 29.13 45.17
N ILE A 384 -35.90 28.16 44.64
CA ILE A 384 -35.41 27.18 43.68
C ILE A 384 -35.11 27.86 42.35
N THR A 385 -35.83 28.87 41.88
CA THR A 385 -35.54 29.57 40.60
C THR A 385 -34.32 30.46 40.74
N VAL A 386 -34.08 31.09 41.90
CA VAL A 386 -32.79 31.79 42.12
C VAL A 386 -31.65 30.78 42.27
N ALA A 387 -31.84 29.70 43.02
CA ALA A 387 -30.84 28.65 43.15
C ALA A 387 -30.60 27.91 41.82
N VAL A 388 -31.63 27.68 41.02
CA VAL A 388 -31.59 27.09 39.68
C VAL A 388 -31.07 28.09 38.67
N ALA A 389 -31.31 29.39 38.80
CA ALA A 389 -30.68 30.39 37.93
C ALA A 389 -29.19 30.51 38.23
N ILE A 390 -28.79 30.46 39.52
CA ILE A 390 -27.38 30.39 39.92
C ILE A 390 -26.78 29.07 39.47
N ILE A 391 -27.47 27.94 39.64
CA ILE A 391 -27.00 26.63 39.20
C ILE A 391 -26.98 26.58 37.67
N VAL A 392 -27.94 27.13 36.92
CA VAL A 392 -27.98 27.15 35.45
C VAL A 392 -26.94 28.12 34.91
N CYS A 393 -26.68 29.24 35.58
CA CYS A 393 -25.59 30.15 35.22
C CYS A 393 -24.24 29.50 35.52
N MET A 394 -24.07 28.87 36.68
CA MET A 394 -22.87 28.10 37.05
C MET A 394 -22.70 26.85 36.18
N THR A 395 -23.79 26.19 35.78
CA THR A 395 -23.80 25.00 34.91
C THR A 395 -23.65 25.42 33.46
N GLY A 396 -24.11 26.60 33.06
CA GLY A 396 -23.87 27.21 31.75
C GLY A 396 -22.43 27.70 31.62
N LEU A 397 -21.87 28.27 32.69
CA LEU A 397 -20.43 28.59 32.80
C LEU A 397 -19.60 27.30 32.89
N TYR A 398 -20.07 26.26 33.56
CA TYR A 398 -19.39 24.97 33.66
C TYR A 398 -19.48 24.18 32.35
N ILE A 399 -20.64 24.08 31.72
CA ILE A 399 -20.85 23.49 30.38
C ILE A 399 -20.14 24.34 29.33
N GLY A 400 -20.15 25.67 29.44
CA GLY A 400 -19.35 26.56 28.60
C GLY A 400 -17.85 26.29 28.77
N SER A 401 -17.37 26.16 30.01
CA SER A 401 -15.97 25.79 30.29
C SER A 401 -15.62 24.36 29.89
N LEU A 402 -16.58 23.43 29.94
CA LEU A 402 -16.44 22.04 29.51
C LEU A 402 -16.53 21.90 28.00
N ASN A 403 -17.35 22.71 27.33
CA ASN A 403 -17.43 22.78 25.87
C ASN A 403 -16.20 23.49 25.34
N GLU A 404 -15.73 24.58 25.97
CA GLU A 404 -14.43 25.16 25.67
C GLU A 404 -13.28 24.21 26.01
N ALA A 405 -13.37 23.40 27.07
CA ALA A 405 -12.35 22.40 27.38
C ALA A 405 -12.43 21.20 26.44
N LEU A 406 -13.61 20.83 25.96
CA LEU A 406 -13.86 19.76 25.00
C LEU A 406 -13.48 20.21 23.60
N GLU A 407 -13.71 21.48 23.25
CA GLU A 407 -13.23 22.13 22.04
C GLU A 407 -11.73 22.31 22.13
N ARG A 408 -11.17 22.75 23.27
CA ARG A 408 -9.71 22.73 23.48
C ARG A 408 -9.14 21.32 23.43
N ALA A 409 -9.85 20.30 23.89
CA ALA A 409 -9.41 18.90 23.82
C ALA A 409 -9.59 18.31 22.41
N ARG A 410 -10.60 18.73 21.65
CA ARG A 410 -10.81 18.38 20.23
C ARG A 410 -9.75 19.08 19.38
N MET A 411 -9.58 20.39 19.52
CA MET A 411 -8.54 21.17 18.88
C MET A 411 -7.15 20.68 19.28
N ALA A 412 -6.90 20.33 20.54
CA ALA A 412 -5.64 19.71 20.95
C ALA A 412 -5.49 18.28 20.43
N GLY A 413 -6.56 17.50 20.32
CA GLY A 413 -6.57 16.16 19.74
C GLY A 413 -6.38 16.17 18.23
N ASP A 414 -6.92 17.18 17.55
CA ASP A 414 -6.77 17.40 16.12
C ASP A 414 -5.38 18.01 15.85
N GLN A 415 -4.91 18.95 16.66
CA GLN A 415 -3.54 19.49 16.60
C GLN A 415 -2.49 18.42 16.96
N ALA A 416 -2.77 17.52 17.89
CA ALA A 416 -1.91 16.37 18.19
C ALA A 416 -1.87 15.40 17.00
N ARG A 417 -3.03 15.09 16.38
CA ARG A 417 -3.10 14.27 15.17
C ARG A 417 -2.36 14.90 13.99
N TRP A 418 -2.53 16.21 13.75
CA TRP A 418 -1.78 16.95 12.74
C TRP A 418 -0.28 16.99 13.03
N SER A 419 0.13 17.18 14.29
CA SER A 419 1.55 17.14 14.66
C SER A 419 2.15 15.74 14.51
N GLU A 420 1.36 14.70 14.76
CA GLU A 420 1.78 13.30 14.58
C GLU A 420 1.89 12.95 13.09
N GLU A 421 0.97 13.43 12.25
CA GLU A 421 1.06 13.33 10.79
C GLU A 421 2.26 14.11 10.25
N GLU A 422 2.48 15.36 10.69
CA GLU A 422 3.59 16.19 10.25
C GLU A 422 4.96 15.60 10.66
N THR A 423 5.07 15.06 11.87
CA THR A 423 6.30 14.37 12.33
C THR A 423 6.53 13.06 11.57
N ARG A 424 5.48 12.31 11.22
CA ARG A 424 5.59 11.09 10.40
C ARG A 424 6.01 11.41 8.98
N ASP A 425 5.44 12.44 8.36
CA ASP A 425 5.80 12.90 7.02
C ASP A 425 7.24 13.45 6.99
N ALA A 426 7.64 14.22 8.01
CA ALA A 426 9.01 14.69 8.17
C ALA A 426 10.00 13.53 8.36
N LEU A 427 9.61 12.50 9.13
CA LEU A 427 10.41 11.29 9.30
C LEU A 427 10.57 10.54 7.98
N ALA A 428 9.47 10.32 7.23
CA ALA A 428 9.51 9.68 5.92
C ALA A 428 10.45 10.41 4.95
N ARG A 429 10.41 11.75 4.91
CA ARG A 429 11.34 12.56 4.11
C ARG A 429 12.78 12.41 4.57
N SER A 430 13.03 12.53 5.87
CA SER A 430 14.38 12.39 6.41
C SER A 430 14.98 11.01 6.10
N ARG A 431 14.17 9.94 6.19
CA ARG A 431 14.59 8.58 5.82
C ARG A 431 14.87 8.45 4.32
N PHE A 432 14.03 9.03 3.48
CA PHE A 432 14.26 9.07 2.03
C PHE A 432 15.51 9.87 1.65
N GLU A 433 15.73 11.03 2.25
CA GLU A 433 16.95 11.83 2.05
C GLU A 433 18.21 11.09 2.53
N GLN A 434 18.13 10.36 3.65
CA GLN A 434 19.20 9.47 4.10
C GLN A 434 19.50 8.38 3.06
N ALA A 435 18.48 7.71 2.54
CA ALA A 435 18.63 6.68 1.50
C ALA A 435 19.34 7.25 0.26
N ARG A 436 18.85 8.38 -0.25
CA ARG A 436 19.41 9.08 -1.40
C ARG A 436 20.84 9.56 -1.16
N ALA A 437 21.14 10.10 0.02
CA ALA A 437 22.49 10.52 0.39
C ALA A 437 23.46 9.32 0.45
N LEU A 438 23.00 8.17 0.97
CA LEU A 438 23.80 6.95 1.02
C LEU A 438 24.12 6.42 -0.38
N SER A 439 23.17 6.53 -1.32
CA SER A 439 23.32 6.15 -2.73
C SER A 439 24.28 7.09 -3.50
N ILE A 440 24.16 8.41 -3.30
CA ILE A 440 25.03 9.40 -3.95
C ILE A 440 26.48 9.35 -3.44
N ALA A 441 26.68 9.07 -2.14
CA ALA A 441 27.99 9.18 -1.49
C ALA A 441 29.08 8.28 -2.10
N GLY A 442 28.73 7.23 -2.86
CA GLY A 442 29.66 6.52 -3.74
C GLY A 442 30.48 5.34 -3.19
N PRO A 443 30.65 5.04 -1.88
CA PRO A 443 31.28 3.79 -1.49
C PRO A 443 30.27 2.64 -1.65
N PRO A 444 30.64 1.55 -2.36
CA PRO A 444 29.87 0.31 -2.33
C PRO A 444 29.72 -0.18 -0.89
N GLY A 445 28.64 -0.90 -0.57
CA GLY A 445 28.42 -1.42 0.78
C GLY A 445 27.23 -0.86 1.57
N ARG A 446 26.20 -0.32 0.90
CA ARG A 446 25.02 0.30 1.54
C ARG A 446 23.68 -0.16 0.99
N ARG A 447 23.67 -1.14 0.09
CA ARG A 447 22.47 -1.73 -0.53
C ARG A 447 21.41 -2.01 0.53
N TRP A 448 21.76 -2.74 1.58
CA TRP A 448 20.77 -3.19 2.56
C TRP A 448 20.22 -2.06 3.41
N THR A 449 21.07 -1.11 3.79
CA THR A 449 20.63 0.10 4.52
C THR A 449 19.69 0.95 3.68
N ILE A 450 19.98 1.13 2.38
CA ILE A 450 19.11 1.89 1.48
C ILE A 450 17.77 1.17 1.32
N LEU A 451 17.77 -0.15 1.10
CA LEU A 451 16.54 -0.94 0.98
C LEU A 451 15.69 -0.93 2.25
N GLU A 452 16.31 -0.98 3.44
CA GLU A 452 15.62 -0.85 4.73
C GLU A 452 14.98 0.54 4.87
N LEU A 453 15.70 1.61 4.55
CA LEU A 453 15.16 2.97 4.58
C LEU A 453 14.01 3.16 3.59
N VAL A 454 14.12 2.63 2.36
CA VAL A 454 13.05 2.68 1.36
C VAL A 454 11.82 1.91 1.83
N ALA A 455 12.00 0.72 2.41
CA ALA A 455 10.92 -0.08 2.97
C ALA A 455 10.24 0.64 4.15
N GLU A 456 11.00 1.28 5.05
CA GLU A 456 10.45 2.11 6.13
C GLU A 456 9.56 3.22 5.56
N VAL A 457 10.01 3.94 4.53
CA VAL A 457 9.24 5.01 3.90
C VAL A 457 7.95 4.47 3.27
N GLU A 458 7.98 3.33 2.58
CA GLU A 458 6.78 2.72 1.99
C GLU A 458 5.79 2.24 3.07
N THR A 459 6.27 1.74 4.21
CA THR A 459 5.39 1.39 5.34
C THR A 459 4.72 2.62 5.97
N LEU A 460 5.42 3.75 6.05
CA LEU A 460 4.86 5.01 6.53
C LEU A 460 3.80 5.55 5.56
N ARG A 461 4.07 5.45 4.26
CA ARG A 461 3.18 5.90 3.18
C ARG A 461 1.87 5.10 3.09
N THR A 462 1.96 3.76 3.14
CA THR A 462 0.79 2.87 3.06
C THR A 462 -0.17 3.06 4.25
N ARG A 463 0.37 3.26 5.46
CA ARG A 463 -0.43 3.59 6.64
C ARG A 463 -1.15 4.93 6.50
N ASN A 464 -0.52 5.93 5.88
CA ASN A 464 -1.13 7.24 5.68
C ASN A 464 -2.34 7.17 4.71
N ARG A 465 -2.26 6.39 3.62
CA ARG A 465 -3.41 6.14 2.72
C ARG A 465 -4.61 5.52 3.45
N SER A 466 -4.37 4.58 4.36
CA SER A 466 -5.45 3.95 5.13
C SER A 466 -6.13 4.91 6.12
N ALA A 467 -5.42 5.94 6.59
CA ALA A 467 -5.97 6.96 7.48
C ALA A 467 -6.78 8.03 6.71
N GLN A 468 -6.31 8.45 5.54
CA GLN A 468 -6.95 9.48 4.70
C GLN A 468 -8.32 9.07 4.13
N GLY A 469 -8.60 7.77 3.97
CA GLY A 469 -9.91 7.28 3.51
C GLY A 469 -11.10 7.60 4.42
N THR A 470 -10.86 8.22 5.58
CA THR A 470 -11.87 8.51 6.61
C THR A 470 -12.16 10.00 6.82
N LEU A 471 -11.42 10.90 6.14
CA LEU A 471 -11.53 12.35 6.34
C LEU A 471 -12.18 13.02 5.13
N SER A 472 -13.49 13.24 5.19
CA SER A 472 -14.21 14.10 4.26
C SER A 472 -14.28 15.53 4.80
N HIS A 473 -13.69 16.45 4.04
CA HIS A 473 -13.82 17.92 4.08
C HIS A 473 -12.81 18.72 4.94
N GLY A 474 -11.99 19.53 4.25
CA GLY A 474 -11.32 20.70 4.83
C GLY A 474 -9.87 20.89 4.37
N SER A 475 -9.66 21.74 3.35
CA SER A 475 -8.38 22.27 2.85
C SER A 475 -7.33 21.25 2.34
N GLU A 476 -7.12 21.27 1.02
CA GLU A 476 -6.07 20.51 0.33
C GLU A 476 -4.67 21.02 0.72
N ARG A 477 -4.05 20.41 1.73
CA ARG A 477 -2.60 20.23 1.72
C ARG A 477 -2.33 18.78 1.39
N GLN A 478 -2.04 18.49 0.12
CA GLN A 478 -1.52 17.17 -0.26
C GLN A 478 -0.18 16.96 0.45
N PRO A 479 -0.01 15.88 1.24
CA PRO A 479 1.28 15.57 1.83
C PRO A 479 2.29 15.32 0.70
N VAL A 480 3.39 16.09 0.68
CA VAL A 480 4.51 15.86 -0.24
C VAL A 480 5.33 14.68 0.30
N LEU A 481 4.77 13.48 0.18
CA LEU A 481 5.48 12.22 0.43
C LEU A 481 6.27 11.85 -0.84
N PRO A 482 7.41 11.14 -0.70
CA PRO A 482 8.14 10.61 -1.85
C PRO A 482 7.21 9.79 -2.72
N ARG A 483 7.33 9.98 -4.03
CA ARG A 483 6.46 9.28 -4.99
C ARG A 483 6.89 7.81 -5.11
N GLN A 484 6.02 6.99 -5.71
CA GLN A 484 6.29 5.54 -5.80
C GLN A 484 7.45 5.22 -6.74
N ASP A 485 7.51 5.94 -7.85
CA ASP A 485 8.60 6.04 -8.81
C ASP A 485 9.91 6.42 -8.12
N GLU A 486 9.92 7.46 -7.26
CA GLU A 486 11.12 7.87 -6.53
C GLU A 486 11.66 6.77 -5.59
N LEU A 487 10.78 6.14 -4.81
CA LEU A 487 11.16 5.04 -3.91
C LEU A 487 11.66 3.82 -4.69
N ARG A 488 10.99 3.51 -5.80
CA ARG A 488 11.36 2.41 -6.69
C ARG A 488 12.75 2.65 -7.29
N SER A 489 13.01 3.83 -7.83
CA SER A 489 14.29 4.19 -8.43
C SER A 489 15.44 4.10 -7.41
N GLU A 490 15.18 4.53 -6.17
CA GLU A 490 16.15 4.39 -5.07
C GLU A 490 16.39 2.92 -4.69
N ALA A 491 15.34 2.09 -4.61
CA ALA A 491 15.48 0.66 -4.36
C ALA A 491 16.23 -0.07 -5.48
N VAL A 492 15.94 0.24 -6.75
CA VAL A 492 16.66 -0.32 -7.90
C VAL A 492 18.13 0.05 -7.84
N THR A 493 18.45 1.33 -7.57
CA THR A 493 19.84 1.79 -7.41
C THR A 493 20.55 0.99 -6.32
N ALA A 494 19.90 0.78 -5.17
CA ALA A 494 20.45 -0.05 -4.11
C ALA A 494 20.70 -1.50 -4.54
N LEU A 495 19.78 -2.11 -5.31
CA LEU A 495 19.90 -3.48 -5.78
C LEU A 495 21.08 -3.70 -6.74
N LEU A 496 21.52 -2.66 -7.45
CA LEU A 496 22.69 -2.70 -8.33
C LEU A 496 24.03 -2.53 -7.58
N LEU A 497 24.01 -2.06 -6.32
CA LEU A 497 25.23 -1.89 -5.52
C LEU A 497 25.78 -3.25 -5.04
N ALA A 498 27.10 -3.40 -5.15
CA ALA A 498 27.83 -4.46 -4.46
C ALA A 498 27.84 -4.14 -2.95
N ASP A 499 27.38 -5.09 -2.14
CA ASP A 499 27.31 -4.94 -0.69
C ASP A 499 27.35 -6.31 0.01
N ALA A 500 27.71 -6.31 1.29
CA ALA A 500 27.82 -7.46 2.15
C ALA A 500 27.03 -7.25 3.45
N ARG A 501 25.91 -7.96 3.61
CA ARG A 501 25.13 -7.95 4.84
C ARG A 501 25.76 -8.86 5.86
N VAL A 502 25.88 -8.43 7.13
CA VAL A 502 26.23 -9.36 8.21
C VAL A 502 25.06 -10.32 8.42
N ARG A 503 25.26 -11.59 8.06
CA ARG A 503 24.27 -12.67 8.21
C ARG A 503 24.19 -13.08 9.68
N TRP A 504 25.35 -13.26 10.30
CA TRP A 504 25.50 -13.46 11.74
C TRP A 504 26.92 -13.11 12.16
N GLN A 505 27.08 -12.83 13.45
CA GLN A 505 28.35 -12.63 14.10
C GLN A 505 28.37 -13.38 15.43
N ALA A 506 29.50 -13.98 15.78
CA ALA A 506 29.70 -14.68 17.03
C ALA A 506 30.94 -14.12 17.73
N SER A 507 30.77 -13.70 18.98
CA SER A 507 31.89 -13.39 19.87
C SER A 507 32.42 -14.70 20.44
N LEU A 508 33.69 -14.98 20.21
CA LEU A 508 34.37 -16.18 20.68
C LEU A 508 35.42 -15.79 21.71
N GLU A 509 35.37 -16.41 22.89
CA GLU A 509 36.43 -16.31 23.89
C GLU A 509 37.63 -17.14 23.38
N SER A 510 38.77 -16.51 23.10
CA SER A 510 39.85 -17.16 22.35
C SER A 510 41.26 -16.69 22.72
N PHE A 511 42.11 -17.67 23.06
CA PHE A 511 43.56 -17.66 22.83
C PHE A 511 43.87 -18.65 21.69
N GLY A 512 44.09 -18.16 20.45
CA GLY A 512 44.56 -18.98 19.31
C GLY A 512 43.90 -18.68 17.96
N GLN A 513 44.57 -19.06 16.85
CA GLN A 513 44.04 -18.92 15.49
C GLN A 513 43.09 -20.10 15.17
N PRO A 514 41.79 -19.86 14.90
CA PRO A 514 40.90 -20.93 14.46
C PRO A 514 41.21 -21.28 13.01
N GLY A 515 41.43 -22.58 12.72
CA GLY A 515 41.39 -23.08 11.35
C GLY A 515 40.01 -22.89 10.78
N LEU A 516 39.88 -22.06 9.74
CA LEU A 516 38.64 -21.80 9.03
C LEU A 516 38.55 -22.70 7.81
N THR A 517 37.57 -23.59 7.81
CA THR A 517 37.33 -24.51 6.69
C THR A 517 35.86 -24.51 6.33
N ALA A 518 35.56 -24.28 5.06
CA ALA A 518 34.21 -24.46 4.52
C ALA A 518 34.15 -25.80 3.80
N ASP A 519 33.17 -26.65 4.12
CA ASP A 519 32.90 -27.84 3.31
C ASP A 519 31.97 -27.48 2.13
N SER A 520 31.79 -28.44 1.22
CA SER A 520 30.86 -28.32 0.07
C SER A 520 29.38 -28.18 0.45
N ARG A 521 29.03 -28.28 1.75
CA ARG A 521 27.69 -28.19 2.33
C ARG A 521 27.50 -26.93 3.20
N GLN A 522 28.40 -25.95 3.11
CA GLN A 522 28.28 -24.66 3.81
C GLN A 522 28.33 -24.77 5.34
N ALA A 523 29.30 -25.51 5.91
CA ALA A 523 29.61 -25.46 7.34
C ALA A 523 31.02 -24.91 7.61
N ILE A 524 31.20 -24.22 8.75
CA ILE A 524 32.49 -23.71 9.24
C ILE A 524 32.87 -24.43 10.53
N ALA A 525 34.09 -24.95 10.63
CA ALA A 525 34.67 -25.39 11.90
C ALA A 525 35.62 -24.33 12.47
N TYR A 526 35.69 -24.21 13.80
CA TYR A 526 36.65 -23.35 14.51
C TYR A 526 36.93 -23.84 15.94
N LEU A 527 38.09 -23.45 16.48
CA LEU A 527 38.54 -23.81 17.83
C LEU A 527 38.22 -22.67 18.83
N VAL A 528 37.70 -23.03 20.02
CA VAL A 528 37.29 -22.14 21.12
C VAL A 528 38.02 -22.56 22.40
N LYS A 529 38.53 -21.58 23.18
CA LYS A 529 39.23 -21.79 24.47
C LYS A 529 40.37 -22.82 24.46
N SER A 530 40.99 -23.03 23.30
CA SER A 530 42.10 -23.98 23.13
C SER A 530 41.75 -25.43 23.51
N ASN A 531 40.48 -25.88 23.48
CA ASN A 531 40.12 -27.30 23.61
C ASN A 531 38.70 -27.69 23.14
N VAL A 532 37.88 -26.72 22.74
CA VAL A 532 36.51 -26.95 22.24
C VAL A 532 36.51 -26.69 20.75
N VAL A 533 36.12 -27.68 19.94
CA VAL A 533 35.89 -27.47 18.51
C VAL A 533 34.40 -27.30 18.30
N SER A 534 34.03 -26.26 17.57
CA SER A 534 32.64 -25.98 17.19
C SER A 534 32.52 -26.00 15.67
N VAL A 535 31.49 -26.67 15.18
CA VAL A 535 31.08 -26.71 13.79
C VAL A 535 29.76 -25.96 13.70
N THR A 536 29.73 -24.94 12.85
CA THR A 536 28.63 -23.99 12.72
C THR A 536 28.16 -23.96 11.28
N ASP A 537 26.86 -23.98 11.10
CA ASP A 537 26.22 -23.82 9.80
C ASP A 537 26.44 -22.40 9.28
N LEU A 538 26.92 -22.25 8.05
CA LEU A 538 27.26 -20.97 7.44
C LEU A 538 26.03 -20.09 7.23
N GLN A 539 24.88 -20.69 6.88
CA GLN A 539 23.65 -19.93 6.57
C GLN A 539 22.93 -19.44 7.82
N SER A 540 22.84 -20.27 8.86
CA SER A 540 22.07 -19.96 10.07
C SER A 540 22.92 -19.43 11.22
N GLY A 541 24.24 -19.62 11.19
CA GLY A 541 25.13 -19.35 12.33
C GLY A 541 24.89 -20.29 13.51
N ARG A 542 24.08 -21.34 13.31
CA ARG A 542 23.76 -22.31 14.35
C ARG A 542 24.91 -23.29 14.51
N VAL A 543 25.34 -23.48 15.75
CA VAL A 543 26.29 -24.54 16.10
C VAL A 543 25.63 -25.90 15.83
N LEU A 544 26.13 -26.61 14.83
CA LEU A 544 25.69 -27.96 14.43
C LEU A 544 26.26 -29.02 15.37
N ALA A 545 27.52 -28.86 15.77
CA ALA A 545 28.20 -29.74 16.71
C ALA A 545 29.22 -28.94 17.53
N SER A 546 29.34 -29.28 18.81
CA SER A 546 30.41 -28.77 19.65
C SER A 546 30.89 -29.87 20.58
N TRP A 547 32.20 -30.06 20.63
CA TRP A 547 32.80 -31.07 21.48
C TRP A 547 34.09 -30.54 22.09
N SER A 548 34.34 -30.94 23.34
CA SER A 548 35.59 -30.67 24.02
C SER A 548 36.48 -31.91 23.94
N ASN A 549 37.75 -31.70 23.58
CA ASN A 549 38.73 -32.77 23.62
C ASN A 549 39.91 -32.35 24.52
N PRO A 550 40.12 -33.01 25.67
CA PRO A 550 41.27 -32.74 26.55
C PRO A 550 42.62 -32.89 25.86
N ALA A 551 42.71 -33.69 24.79
CA ALA A 551 43.92 -33.81 23.98
C ALA A 551 44.30 -32.51 23.25
N LEU A 552 43.42 -31.51 23.27
CA LEU A 552 43.62 -30.21 22.66
C LEU A 552 43.99 -29.12 23.67
N LEU A 553 44.07 -29.37 24.99
CA LEU A 553 44.18 -28.35 26.07
C LEU A 553 45.33 -27.31 25.95
N GLY A 554 46.22 -27.45 24.98
CA GLY A 554 47.28 -26.49 24.62
C GLY A 554 47.37 -26.23 23.11
N ALA A 555 46.28 -26.43 22.38
CA ALA A 555 46.27 -26.35 20.92
C ALA A 555 46.39 -24.91 20.44
N THR A 556 47.40 -24.65 19.60
CA THR A 556 47.68 -23.31 19.05
C THR A 556 47.31 -23.16 17.57
N ALA A 557 47.09 -24.28 16.87
CA ALA A 557 46.59 -24.32 15.50
C ALA A 557 45.63 -25.50 15.27
N PHE A 558 44.70 -25.34 14.34
CA PHE A 558 43.68 -26.30 13.96
C PHE A 558 43.48 -26.27 12.44
N GLY A 559 43.11 -27.39 11.81
CA GLY A 559 42.72 -27.46 10.41
C GLY A 559 41.73 -28.61 10.17
N LEU A 560 40.77 -28.43 9.27
CA LEU A 560 39.82 -29.48 8.86
C LEU A 560 40.15 -29.97 7.45
N ALA A 561 40.01 -31.26 7.22
CA ALA A 561 40.11 -31.83 5.88
C ALA A 561 38.91 -31.41 5.01
N PRO A 562 39.04 -31.32 3.68
CA PRO A 562 37.95 -30.95 2.76
C PRO A 562 36.69 -31.81 2.88
N SER A 563 36.83 -33.08 3.30
CA SER A 563 35.71 -33.99 3.54
C SER A 563 34.88 -33.67 4.78
N ALA A 564 35.35 -32.74 5.63
CA ALA A 564 34.81 -32.40 6.94
C ALA A 564 34.71 -33.57 7.94
N LYS A 565 35.30 -34.73 7.64
CA LYS A 565 35.31 -35.91 8.54
C LYS A 565 36.51 -35.94 9.47
N THR A 566 37.63 -35.38 9.04
CA THR A 566 38.92 -35.43 9.75
C THR A 566 39.40 -34.03 10.03
N ALA A 567 39.93 -33.78 11.22
CA ALA A 567 40.62 -32.56 11.60
C ALA A 567 42.04 -32.87 12.10
N ALA A 568 42.93 -31.89 12.02
CA ALA A 568 44.25 -31.92 12.63
C ALA A 568 44.38 -30.74 13.61
N ALA A 569 45.05 -30.97 14.73
CA ALA A 569 45.36 -29.92 15.68
C ALA A 569 46.77 -30.06 16.21
N PHE A 570 47.43 -28.92 16.43
CA PHE A 570 48.78 -28.86 16.96
C PHE A 570 48.74 -28.41 18.42
N ASP A 571 49.32 -29.20 19.32
CA ASP A 571 49.45 -28.93 20.75
C ASP A 571 50.92 -28.72 21.11
N ALA A 572 51.27 -27.52 21.57
CA ALA A 572 52.65 -27.15 21.91
C ALA A 572 53.21 -27.95 23.10
N THR A 573 52.36 -28.58 23.90
CA THR A 573 52.77 -29.43 25.03
C THR A 573 53.13 -30.85 24.60
N LYS A 574 52.81 -31.24 23.36
CA LYS A 574 53.00 -32.60 22.81
C LYS A 574 54.10 -32.62 21.74
N PRO A 575 54.77 -33.77 21.53
CA PRO A 575 55.83 -33.92 20.53
C PRO A 575 55.29 -34.08 19.09
N GLY A 576 54.08 -33.60 18.79
CA GLY A 576 53.28 -34.03 17.64
C GLY A 576 52.05 -33.17 17.38
N LEU A 577 51.29 -33.57 16.36
CA LEU A 577 49.95 -33.09 16.07
C LEU A 577 48.96 -34.27 16.13
N VAL A 578 47.70 -33.99 16.42
CA VAL A 578 46.66 -35.01 16.60
C VAL A 578 45.67 -34.95 15.44
N LEU A 579 45.40 -36.10 14.82
CA LEU A 579 44.28 -36.30 13.91
C LEU A 579 43.04 -36.70 14.71
N ILE A 580 41.93 -36.07 14.42
CA ILE A 580 40.68 -36.18 15.18
C ILE A 580 39.52 -36.38 14.21
N ASP A 581 38.56 -37.20 14.59
CA ASP A 581 37.26 -37.29 13.91
C ASP A 581 36.46 -36.03 14.20
N ALA A 582 36.16 -35.25 13.17
CA ALA A 582 35.56 -33.94 13.30
C ALA A 582 34.12 -33.97 13.82
N SER A 583 33.43 -35.11 13.69
CA SER A 583 32.05 -35.28 14.13
C SER A 583 31.94 -35.69 15.61
N THR A 584 32.89 -36.50 16.08
CA THR A 584 32.86 -37.11 17.42
C THR A 584 33.90 -36.52 18.37
N GLY A 585 34.88 -35.77 17.85
CA GLY A 585 36.03 -35.29 18.62
C GLY A 585 37.01 -36.39 19.03
N ARG A 586 36.83 -37.63 18.57
CA ARG A 586 37.67 -38.76 18.93
C ARG A 586 39.03 -38.66 18.26
N VAL A 587 40.12 -38.80 19.04
CA VAL A 587 41.47 -38.90 18.49
C VAL A 587 41.57 -40.15 17.60
N LEU A 588 41.89 -39.94 16.33
CA LEU A 588 42.09 -40.99 15.33
C LEU A 588 43.53 -41.49 15.35
N ARG A 589 44.50 -40.57 15.42
CA ARG A 589 45.94 -40.87 15.37
C ARG A 589 46.76 -39.70 15.88
N GLU A 590 47.91 -39.98 16.48
CA GLU A 590 48.94 -38.97 16.76
C GLU A 590 50.00 -39.02 15.67
N LEU A 591 50.35 -37.85 15.11
CA LEU A 591 51.39 -37.66 14.12
C LEU A 591 52.60 -37.02 14.81
N VAL A 592 53.70 -37.75 14.86
CA VAL A 592 54.90 -37.35 15.61
C VAL A 592 55.86 -36.63 14.67
N TRP A 593 56.50 -35.57 15.17
CA TRP A 593 57.58 -34.91 14.42
C TRP A 593 58.80 -35.85 14.37
N PRO A 594 59.42 -36.05 13.19
CA PRO A 594 60.62 -36.87 13.08
C PRO A 594 61.75 -36.25 13.91
N GLU A 595 62.59 -37.11 14.49
CA GLU A 595 63.81 -36.66 15.17
C GLU A 595 64.73 -36.04 14.11
N HIS A 596 64.96 -34.74 14.23
CA HIS A 596 65.86 -34.01 13.35
C HIS A 596 67.20 -33.83 14.08
N GLU A 597 68.31 -34.21 13.44
CA GLU A 597 69.63 -33.76 13.90
C GLU A 597 69.65 -32.23 13.85
N ARG A 598 69.95 -31.61 14.99
CA ARG A 598 70.23 -30.18 15.05
C ARG A 598 71.48 -29.87 14.23
N PRO A 599 71.62 -28.66 13.67
CA PRO A 599 72.88 -28.22 13.05
C PRO A 599 74.09 -28.32 14.00
N ASP A 600 73.84 -28.35 15.32
CA ASP A 600 74.84 -28.48 16.39
C ASP A 600 75.12 -29.93 16.84
N GLY A 601 74.49 -30.94 16.24
CA GLY A 601 74.71 -32.35 16.55
C GLY A 601 74.11 -32.87 17.86
N SER A 602 73.32 -32.08 18.60
CA SER A 602 72.66 -32.54 19.82
C SER A 602 71.28 -33.15 19.53
N GLY A 603 71.20 -34.48 19.50
CA GLY A 603 69.96 -35.23 19.26
C GLY A 603 68.98 -35.16 20.42
N GLY A 604 67.72 -34.83 20.12
CA GLY A 604 66.60 -34.87 21.06
C GLY A 604 65.29 -34.50 20.35
N ARG A 605 64.16 -35.02 20.85
CA ARG A 605 62.84 -34.73 20.27
C ARG A 605 62.57 -33.21 20.28
N PRO A 606 62.26 -32.60 19.13
CA PRO A 606 62.06 -31.16 19.06
C PRO A 606 60.83 -30.73 19.87
N ARG A 607 61.00 -29.75 20.77
CA ARG A 607 59.89 -29.03 21.40
C ARG A 607 59.56 -27.79 20.57
N PHE A 608 58.49 -27.87 19.78
CA PHE A 608 57.94 -26.74 19.06
C PHE A 608 57.13 -25.87 20.02
N VAL A 609 57.25 -24.54 19.88
CA VAL A 609 56.65 -23.57 20.82
C VAL A 609 55.30 -23.07 20.28
N TRP A 610 55.13 -23.06 18.95
CA TRP A 610 53.95 -22.58 18.25
C TRP A 610 53.90 -23.15 16.82
N SER A 611 52.71 -23.36 16.24
CA SER A 611 52.52 -23.61 14.80
C SER A 611 51.68 -22.51 14.15
N SER A 612 52.09 -21.99 12.99
CA SER A 612 51.41 -20.84 12.36
C SER A 612 50.13 -21.26 11.64
N GLU A 613 50.15 -22.31 10.80
CA GLU A 613 48.96 -22.81 10.09
C GLU A 613 49.07 -24.32 9.79
N ILE A 614 47.92 -25.01 9.77
CA ILE A 614 47.75 -26.41 9.38
C ILE A 614 46.87 -26.46 8.12
N VAL A 615 47.38 -27.00 7.02
CA VAL A 615 46.70 -26.96 5.71
C VAL A 615 46.61 -28.36 5.12
N PHE A 616 45.40 -28.81 4.81
CA PHE A 616 45.16 -30.06 4.07
C PHE A 616 45.21 -29.80 2.56
N SER A 617 45.65 -30.78 1.78
CA SER A 617 45.47 -30.74 0.33
C SER A 617 43.99 -30.83 -0.05
N PRO A 618 43.57 -30.31 -1.22
CA PRO A 618 42.17 -30.33 -1.67
C PRO A 618 41.54 -31.73 -1.76
N ASP A 619 42.35 -32.77 -2.04
CA ASP A 619 41.94 -34.17 -2.05
C ASP A 619 41.93 -34.82 -0.64
N GLY A 620 42.39 -34.09 0.37
CA GLY A 620 42.48 -34.54 1.76
C GLY A 620 43.58 -35.57 2.02
N ARG A 621 44.49 -35.80 1.07
CA ARG A 621 45.50 -36.87 1.13
C ARG A 621 46.81 -36.44 1.79
N TYR A 622 47.11 -35.15 1.77
CA TYR A 622 48.31 -34.56 2.34
C TYR A 622 47.97 -33.50 3.39
N LEU A 623 48.90 -33.30 4.33
CA LEU A 623 48.81 -32.32 5.40
C LEU A 623 50.13 -31.57 5.52
N ALA A 624 50.11 -30.26 5.29
CA ALA A 624 51.25 -29.37 5.43
C ALA A 624 51.15 -28.55 6.72
N VAL A 625 52.24 -28.48 7.49
CA VAL A 625 52.28 -27.75 8.77
C VAL A 625 53.62 -27.04 8.93
N VAL A 626 53.57 -25.78 9.37
CA VAL A 626 54.77 -25.02 9.78
C VAL A 626 54.89 -25.05 11.29
N GLY A 627 55.98 -25.63 11.79
CA GLY A 627 56.33 -25.63 13.21
C GLY A 627 57.43 -24.63 13.49
N ARG A 628 57.29 -23.83 14.56
CA ARG A 628 58.33 -22.89 15.03
C ARG A 628 59.01 -23.40 16.29
N ARG A 629 60.34 -23.43 16.27
CA ARG A 629 61.23 -23.67 17.42
C ARG A 629 61.89 -22.34 17.80
N PRO A 630 62.52 -22.24 18.99
CA PRO A 630 63.25 -21.04 19.35
C PRO A 630 64.42 -20.70 18.41
N THR A 631 64.90 -21.66 17.61
CA THR A 631 66.09 -21.50 16.77
C THR A 631 65.78 -21.43 15.28
N ASP A 632 64.64 -21.99 14.85
CA ASP A 632 64.29 -22.14 13.44
C ASP A 632 62.76 -22.33 13.23
N GLN A 633 62.35 -22.34 11.98
CA GLN A 633 61.00 -22.63 11.51
C GLN A 633 61.07 -23.74 10.45
N THR A 634 60.23 -24.76 10.56
CA THR A 634 60.27 -25.93 9.67
C THR A 634 58.90 -26.19 9.05
N LEU A 635 58.85 -26.29 7.71
CA LEU A 635 57.67 -26.74 6.95
C LEU A 635 57.74 -28.25 6.75
N MET A 636 56.69 -28.92 7.17
CA MET A 636 56.54 -30.37 7.07
C MET A 636 55.31 -30.78 6.28
N LEU A 637 55.41 -31.93 5.61
CA LEU A 637 54.35 -32.52 4.81
C LEU A 637 54.15 -33.99 5.21
N TRP A 638 52.95 -34.34 5.65
CA TRP A 638 52.51 -35.71 5.90
C TRP A 638 51.68 -36.21 4.72
N CYS A 639 51.94 -37.44 4.28
CA CYS A 639 51.01 -38.21 3.46
C CYS A 639 50.11 -39.01 4.41
N LEU A 640 48.80 -38.80 4.39
CA LEU A 640 47.89 -39.43 5.34
C LEU A 640 47.67 -40.93 5.06
N ASP A 641 48.01 -41.40 3.87
CA ASP A 641 48.09 -42.82 3.54
C ASP A 641 49.33 -43.50 4.15
N ARG A 642 50.41 -42.73 4.41
CA ARG A 642 51.68 -43.17 5.00
C ARG A 642 52.17 -42.16 6.05
N PRO A 643 51.45 -42.01 7.17
CA PRO A 643 51.67 -40.93 8.12
C PRO A 643 52.99 -41.03 8.90
N ASP A 644 53.62 -42.20 8.90
CA ASP A 644 54.83 -42.48 9.69
C ASP A 644 56.12 -41.99 8.98
N GLU A 645 56.02 -41.52 7.74
CA GLU A 645 57.13 -41.02 6.92
C GLU A 645 56.92 -39.55 6.49
N PRO A 646 56.92 -38.58 7.42
CA PRO A 646 56.73 -37.18 7.05
C PRO A 646 57.97 -36.60 6.38
N ARG A 647 57.74 -35.66 5.46
CA ARG A 647 58.80 -34.97 4.70
C ARG A 647 59.05 -33.58 5.24
N VAL A 648 60.31 -33.22 5.41
CA VAL A 648 60.74 -31.84 5.69
C VAL A 648 60.96 -31.15 4.35
N LEU A 649 60.19 -30.08 4.07
CA LEU A 649 60.26 -29.36 2.79
C LEU A 649 61.17 -28.14 2.87
N ALA A 650 61.19 -27.44 4.00
CA ALA A 650 62.04 -26.26 4.23
C ALA A 650 62.35 -26.09 5.72
N THR A 651 63.56 -25.60 6.04
CA THR A 651 63.94 -25.14 7.38
C THR A 651 64.62 -23.78 7.27
N MET A 652 64.12 -22.80 8.03
CA MET A 652 64.58 -21.41 8.02
C MET A 652 65.06 -20.99 9.41
N PRO A 653 66.14 -20.20 9.54
CA PRO A 653 66.54 -19.62 10.83
C PRO A 653 65.43 -18.76 11.44
N GLU A 654 65.45 -18.56 12.76
CA GLU A 654 64.45 -17.73 13.47
C GLU A 654 64.25 -16.33 12.83
N ASN A 655 65.33 -15.71 12.34
CA ASN A 655 65.33 -14.37 11.74
C ASN A 655 64.78 -14.31 10.30
N THR A 656 64.43 -15.44 9.70
CA THR A 656 63.84 -15.52 8.36
C THR A 656 62.41 -16.04 8.48
N ASP A 657 61.44 -15.21 8.10
CA ASP A 657 60.04 -15.59 8.14
C ASP A 657 59.74 -16.70 7.13
N LEU A 658 59.20 -17.83 7.62
CA LEU A 658 58.58 -18.85 6.78
C LEU A 658 57.07 -18.60 6.78
N GLY A 659 56.55 -18.22 5.61
CA GLY A 659 55.12 -17.92 5.44
C GLY A 659 54.25 -19.18 5.45
N PRO A 660 52.92 -19.03 5.60
CA PRO A 660 52.01 -20.16 5.58
C PRO A 660 52.03 -20.90 4.22
N PRO A 661 51.98 -22.24 4.22
CA PRO A 661 51.93 -23.03 3.00
C PRO A 661 50.50 -23.02 2.42
N ILE A 662 50.38 -22.99 1.10
CA ILE A 662 49.10 -23.05 0.38
C ILE A 662 49.20 -24.11 -0.72
N PHE A 663 48.32 -25.10 -0.69
CA PHE A 663 48.17 -26.01 -1.81
C PHE A 663 47.49 -25.31 -2.99
N LEU A 664 47.97 -25.56 -4.19
CA LEU A 664 47.25 -25.17 -5.39
C LEU A 664 45.94 -25.98 -5.49
N PRO A 665 44.89 -25.45 -6.16
CA PRO A 665 43.56 -26.07 -6.20
C PRO A 665 43.53 -27.50 -6.74
N ASP A 666 44.47 -27.86 -7.61
CA ASP A 666 44.62 -29.21 -8.16
C ASP A 666 45.31 -30.20 -7.20
N GLY A 667 45.84 -29.72 -6.07
CA GLY A 667 46.58 -30.51 -5.09
C GLY A 667 47.97 -30.97 -5.55
N SER A 668 48.39 -30.64 -6.78
CA SER A 668 49.64 -31.12 -7.35
C SER A 668 50.85 -30.37 -6.83
N LYS A 669 50.66 -29.14 -6.35
CA LYS A 669 51.74 -28.25 -5.89
C LYS A 669 51.42 -27.58 -4.57
N LEU A 670 52.49 -27.26 -3.83
CA LEU A 670 52.46 -26.52 -2.57
C LEU A 670 53.32 -25.26 -2.70
N ALA A 671 52.70 -24.09 -2.56
CA ALA A 671 53.39 -22.80 -2.54
C ALA A 671 53.63 -22.35 -1.09
N TYR A 672 54.79 -21.76 -0.79
CA TYR A 672 55.10 -21.17 0.50
C TYR A 672 56.10 -20.02 0.34
N ALA A 673 56.03 -19.02 1.21
CA ALA A 673 56.95 -17.89 1.18
C ALA A 673 58.21 -18.18 2.02
N THR A 674 59.38 -17.89 1.46
CA THR A 674 60.68 -18.00 2.13
C THR A 674 61.27 -16.60 2.26
N GLY A 675 61.24 -16.02 3.46
CA GLY A 675 61.57 -14.61 3.65
C GLY A 675 60.44 -13.68 3.19
N ARG A 676 60.79 -12.49 2.68
CA ARG A 676 59.82 -11.47 2.26
C ARG A 676 59.79 -11.23 0.75
N ASP A 677 60.66 -11.87 -0.02
CA ASP A 677 60.89 -11.55 -1.43
C ASP A 677 60.90 -12.79 -2.33
N VAL A 678 60.70 -13.99 -1.77
CA VAL A 678 60.69 -15.25 -2.52
C VAL A 678 59.49 -16.11 -2.15
N ILE A 679 58.82 -16.65 -3.17
CA ILE A 679 57.84 -17.74 -3.03
C ILE A 679 58.41 -18.99 -3.70
N SER A 680 58.44 -20.08 -2.94
CA SER A 680 58.83 -21.40 -3.43
C SER A 680 57.57 -22.21 -3.75
N VAL A 681 57.56 -22.86 -4.92
CA VAL A 681 56.49 -23.76 -5.36
C VAL A 681 57.07 -25.16 -5.51
N TRP A 682 56.59 -26.07 -4.68
CA TRP A 682 57.04 -27.47 -4.62
C TRP A 682 56.01 -28.40 -5.27
N ASP A 683 56.46 -29.38 -6.04
CA ASP A 683 55.60 -30.38 -6.68
C ASP A 683 55.37 -31.57 -5.73
N VAL A 684 54.10 -31.83 -5.39
CA VAL A 684 53.71 -32.89 -4.46
C VAL A 684 53.90 -34.27 -5.05
N THR A 685 53.84 -34.38 -6.38
CA THR A 685 53.94 -35.63 -7.13
C THR A 685 55.38 -35.97 -7.51
N ARG A 686 56.27 -34.98 -7.56
CA ARG A 686 57.69 -35.14 -7.93
C ARG A 686 58.60 -34.62 -6.81
N PRO A 687 59.43 -35.48 -6.18
CA PRO A 687 60.30 -35.07 -5.08
C PRO A 687 61.50 -34.20 -5.48
N ASP A 688 61.54 -33.68 -6.70
CA ASP A 688 62.58 -32.77 -7.17
C ASP A 688 62.31 -31.37 -6.58
N GLY A 689 63.36 -30.64 -6.17
CA GLY A 689 63.25 -29.45 -5.32
C GLY A 689 62.27 -28.35 -5.78
N ALA A 690 61.97 -27.40 -4.88
CA ALA A 690 61.01 -26.34 -5.15
C ALA A 690 61.51 -25.35 -6.21
N SER A 691 60.62 -24.88 -7.09
CA SER A 691 60.90 -23.75 -7.99
C SER A 691 60.73 -22.44 -7.23
N GLU A 692 61.75 -21.60 -7.24
CA GLU A 692 61.69 -20.27 -6.60
C GLU A 692 61.21 -19.18 -7.57
N ILE A 693 60.39 -18.26 -7.04
CA ILE A 693 59.87 -17.08 -7.73
C ILE A 693 60.24 -15.87 -6.88
N ARG A 694 61.10 -15.00 -7.42
CA ARG A 694 61.40 -13.70 -6.79
C ARG A 694 60.24 -12.74 -7.04
N LEU A 695 59.83 -12.06 -5.99
CA LEU A 695 58.66 -11.20 -5.99
C LEU A 695 59.05 -9.76 -6.37
N PRO A 696 58.15 -9.03 -7.06
CA PRO A 696 58.36 -7.62 -7.38
C PRO A 696 58.20 -6.69 -6.17
N VAL A 697 57.64 -7.22 -5.07
CA VAL A 697 57.36 -6.48 -3.84
C VAL A 697 57.83 -7.25 -2.62
N THR A 698 58.22 -6.53 -1.58
CA THR A 698 58.46 -7.09 -0.26
C THR A 698 57.12 -7.47 0.37
N LEU A 699 56.85 -8.77 0.49
CA LEU A 699 55.70 -9.33 1.20
C LEU A 699 55.61 -8.73 2.59
N ALA A 700 54.47 -8.10 2.86
CA ALA A 700 54.12 -7.58 4.16
C ALA A 700 53.24 -8.54 4.94
N GLY A 701 52.78 -9.66 4.34
CA GLY A 701 51.76 -10.53 4.92
C GLY A 701 51.58 -11.89 4.23
N GLN A 702 50.34 -12.35 4.19
CA GLN A 702 49.96 -13.60 3.51
C GLN A 702 49.85 -13.37 2.00
N PHE A 703 49.94 -14.45 1.23
CA PHE A 703 49.60 -14.48 -0.20
C PHE A 703 48.37 -15.37 -0.40
N ALA A 704 47.71 -15.25 -1.55
CA ALA A 704 46.60 -16.13 -1.92
C ALA A 704 46.78 -16.65 -3.35
N VAL A 705 46.21 -17.80 -3.64
CA VAL A 705 46.17 -18.40 -4.98
C VAL A 705 44.72 -18.43 -5.44
N ASP A 706 44.49 -18.15 -6.72
CA ASP A 706 43.15 -18.17 -7.31
C ASP A 706 42.65 -19.62 -7.57
N SER A 707 41.37 -19.76 -7.91
CA SER A 707 40.74 -21.06 -8.15
C SER A 707 41.30 -21.82 -9.36
N SER A 708 41.93 -21.12 -10.30
CA SER A 708 42.62 -21.74 -11.45
C SER A 708 44.01 -22.29 -11.08
N GLY A 709 44.60 -21.84 -9.97
CA GLY A 709 45.98 -22.18 -9.58
C GLY A 709 47.04 -21.45 -10.41
N GLN A 710 46.65 -20.48 -11.24
CA GLN A 710 47.57 -19.77 -12.13
C GLN A 710 47.93 -18.37 -11.64
N ARG A 711 47.15 -17.78 -10.72
CA ARG A 711 47.38 -16.42 -10.24
C ARG A 711 47.63 -16.38 -8.75
N LEU A 712 48.51 -15.47 -8.37
CA LEU A 712 49.00 -15.27 -7.01
C LEU A 712 48.76 -13.82 -6.61
N ALA A 713 48.04 -13.60 -5.52
CA ALA A 713 47.86 -12.27 -4.93
C ALA A 713 48.89 -12.06 -3.82
N LEU A 714 49.58 -10.92 -3.87
CA LEU A 714 50.64 -10.54 -2.96
C LEU A 714 50.30 -9.21 -2.31
N ALA A 715 50.30 -9.16 -0.98
CA ALA A 715 50.22 -7.92 -0.22
C ALA A 715 51.64 -7.41 0.08
N GLY A 716 52.04 -6.32 -0.56
CA GLY A 716 53.31 -5.65 -0.39
C GLY A 716 53.19 -4.37 0.45
N ALA A 717 54.28 -4.01 1.13
CA ALA A 717 54.43 -2.69 1.73
C ALA A 717 54.66 -1.63 0.64
N ASN A 718 54.04 -0.45 0.79
CA ASN A 718 54.29 0.70 -0.07
C ASN A 718 55.35 1.63 0.57
N ALA A 719 55.97 2.50 -0.21
CA ALA A 719 56.87 3.54 0.30
C ALA A 719 56.16 4.52 1.24
N ASP A 720 54.88 4.79 0.95
CA ASP A 720 53.99 5.49 1.88
C ASP A 720 53.46 4.50 2.94
N PRO A 721 53.78 4.69 4.24
CA PRO A 721 53.36 3.79 5.30
C PRO A 721 51.83 3.76 5.52
N ASN A 722 51.10 4.73 4.98
CA ASN A 722 49.63 4.76 5.03
C ASN A 722 48.97 4.03 3.85
N LYS A 723 49.77 3.54 2.89
CA LYS A 723 49.27 2.84 1.69
C LYS A 723 49.81 1.42 1.62
N GLY A 724 49.11 0.56 0.90
CA GLY A 724 49.49 -0.81 0.64
C GLY A 724 49.49 -1.08 -0.86
N THR A 725 50.27 -2.07 -1.29
CA THR A 725 50.32 -2.48 -2.69
C THR A 725 49.82 -3.91 -2.79
N LEU A 726 48.77 -4.15 -3.58
CA LEU A 726 48.37 -5.50 -4.01
C LEU A 726 49.00 -5.76 -5.38
N VAL A 727 49.70 -6.88 -5.51
CA VAL A 727 50.24 -7.33 -6.80
C VAL A 727 49.62 -8.66 -7.16
N ILE A 728 49.10 -8.78 -8.38
CA ILE A 728 48.61 -10.03 -8.95
C ILE A 728 49.65 -10.55 -9.94
N TRP A 729 50.21 -11.71 -9.62
CA TRP A 729 51.27 -12.35 -10.38
C TRP A 729 50.77 -13.61 -11.07
N ASN A 730 51.12 -13.79 -12.35
CA ASN A 730 50.83 -15.02 -13.08
C ASN A 730 51.96 -16.04 -12.91
N LEU A 731 51.63 -17.22 -12.42
CA LEU A 731 52.57 -18.32 -12.13
C LEU A 731 53.07 -19.03 -13.38
N VAL A 732 52.31 -19.00 -14.48
CA VAL A 732 52.67 -19.61 -15.77
C VAL A 732 53.62 -18.70 -16.53
N ASP A 733 53.22 -17.44 -16.75
CA ASP A 733 53.98 -16.45 -17.51
C ASP A 733 55.15 -15.84 -16.71
N ARG A 734 55.14 -16.02 -15.38
CA ARG A 734 56.08 -15.40 -14.43
C ARG A 734 56.19 -13.88 -14.59
N ARG A 735 55.05 -13.22 -14.72
CA ARG A 735 54.96 -11.75 -14.83
C ARG A 735 53.86 -11.19 -13.95
N GLU A 736 54.00 -9.90 -13.66
CA GLU A 736 52.94 -9.11 -13.07
C GLU A 736 51.79 -8.91 -14.06
N THR A 737 50.56 -9.04 -13.57
CA THR A 737 49.33 -8.86 -14.36
C THR A 737 48.49 -7.69 -13.88
N ALA A 738 48.59 -7.32 -12.61
CA ALA A 738 47.96 -6.13 -12.05
C ALA A 738 48.70 -5.66 -10.81
N GLN A 739 48.73 -4.35 -10.60
CA GLN A 739 49.22 -3.72 -9.38
C GLN A 739 48.22 -2.66 -8.93
N ILE A 740 47.80 -2.74 -7.66
CA ILE A 740 46.73 -1.92 -7.12
C ILE A 740 47.27 -1.24 -5.87
N THR A 741 47.30 0.09 -5.89
CA THR A 741 47.65 0.87 -4.70
C THR A 741 46.38 1.11 -3.90
N THR A 742 46.43 0.76 -2.62
CA THR A 742 45.33 0.95 -1.67
C THR A 742 45.59 2.20 -0.84
N ASP A 743 44.52 2.93 -0.49
CA ASP A 743 44.59 4.12 0.38
C ASP A 743 44.74 3.78 1.87
N PHE A 744 45.17 2.55 2.17
CA PHE A 744 45.30 2.01 3.50
C PHE A 744 46.45 1.00 3.55
N PRO A 745 47.09 0.78 4.72
CA PRO A 745 48.21 -0.15 4.82
C PRO A 745 47.76 -1.61 4.77
N LEU A 746 48.47 -2.44 4.00
CA LEU A 746 48.23 -3.88 3.86
C LEU A 746 49.23 -4.73 4.67
N LYS A 747 49.65 -4.23 5.83
CA LYS A 747 50.61 -4.94 6.68
C LYS A 747 49.97 -6.21 7.25
N ALA A 748 50.54 -7.37 6.94
CA ALA A 748 50.07 -8.67 7.41
C ALA A 748 48.58 -8.95 7.12
N ALA A 749 48.11 -8.44 5.97
CA ALA A 749 46.75 -8.57 5.47
C ALA A 749 46.43 -10.01 5.05
N PRO A 750 45.37 -10.64 5.57
CA PRO A 750 44.85 -11.88 4.98
C PRO A 750 44.18 -11.57 3.62
N LEU A 751 44.40 -12.45 2.64
CA LEU A 751 43.92 -12.32 1.27
C LEU A 751 43.07 -13.54 0.87
N ALA A 752 42.01 -13.32 0.09
CA ALA A 752 41.19 -14.41 -0.44
C ALA A 752 40.60 -14.05 -1.81
N PHE A 753 40.96 -14.82 -2.84
CA PHE A 753 40.32 -14.71 -4.15
C PHE A 753 38.87 -15.16 -4.07
N HIS A 754 37.98 -14.44 -4.73
CA HIS A 754 36.62 -14.89 -4.94
C HIS A 754 36.62 -16.12 -5.87
N PRO A 755 35.89 -17.21 -5.57
CA PRO A 755 36.00 -18.48 -6.31
C PRO A 755 35.52 -18.39 -7.76
N LYS A 756 34.56 -17.48 -8.04
CA LYS A 756 33.88 -17.35 -9.35
C LYS A 756 34.02 -15.99 -10.04
N ARG A 757 34.54 -14.95 -9.35
CA ARG A 757 34.55 -13.55 -9.83
C ARG A 757 35.98 -13.08 -9.83
N ASN A 758 36.32 -12.14 -10.72
CA ASN A 758 37.67 -11.60 -10.79
C ASN A 758 37.91 -10.54 -9.69
N SER A 759 37.77 -10.96 -8.44
CA SER A 759 37.82 -10.08 -7.27
C SER A 759 38.66 -10.69 -6.17
N LEU A 760 39.28 -9.82 -5.37
CA LEU A 760 40.12 -10.20 -4.25
C LEU A 760 39.62 -9.52 -2.98
N ALA A 761 39.34 -10.31 -1.95
CA ALA A 761 39.10 -9.77 -0.61
C ALA A 761 40.43 -9.60 0.13
N ALA A 762 40.59 -8.48 0.83
CA ALA A 762 41.75 -8.16 1.65
C ALA A 762 41.31 -7.57 3.00
N GLY A 763 41.98 -7.97 4.08
CA GLY A 763 41.76 -7.41 5.42
C GLY A 763 42.92 -6.56 5.90
N THR A 764 42.66 -5.54 6.72
CA THR A 764 43.71 -4.66 7.26
C THR A 764 43.98 -4.88 8.75
N THR A 765 45.07 -4.28 9.24
CA THR A 765 45.45 -4.34 10.67
C THR A 765 44.52 -3.57 11.58
N ASP A 766 43.75 -2.62 11.06
CA ASP A 766 42.74 -1.86 11.79
C ASP A 766 41.33 -2.43 11.63
N GLY A 767 41.21 -3.66 11.09
CA GLY A 767 39.95 -4.40 11.05
C GLY A 767 39.01 -4.02 9.91
N ARG A 768 39.48 -3.28 8.90
CA ARG A 768 38.71 -2.99 7.70
C ARG A 768 38.79 -4.16 6.71
N LEU A 769 37.68 -4.39 6.02
CA LEU A 769 37.60 -5.39 4.97
C LEU A 769 37.38 -4.69 3.64
N PHE A 770 38.15 -5.08 2.64
CA PHE A 770 38.04 -4.55 1.28
C PHE A 770 37.82 -5.70 0.31
N VAL A 771 37.02 -5.44 -0.73
CA VAL A 771 37.00 -6.26 -1.93
C VAL A 771 37.46 -5.36 -3.07
N VAL A 772 38.39 -5.88 -3.84
CA VAL A 772 39.01 -5.20 -4.96
C VAL A 772 38.60 -5.94 -6.23
N ASP A 773 38.11 -5.18 -7.20
CA ASP A 773 37.87 -5.67 -8.55
C ASP A 773 39.19 -5.64 -9.31
N LEU A 774 39.67 -6.82 -9.70
CA LEU A 774 40.98 -6.96 -10.33
C LEU A 774 40.96 -6.56 -11.82
N LEU A 775 39.79 -6.50 -12.45
CA LEU A 775 39.66 -5.96 -13.82
C LEU A 775 39.77 -4.44 -13.79
N ARG A 776 39.05 -3.80 -12.87
CA ARG A 776 39.05 -2.33 -12.72
C ARG A 776 40.26 -1.78 -12.01
N GLN A 777 41.00 -2.62 -11.29
CA GLN A 777 42.07 -2.22 -10.38
C GLN A 777 41.60 -1.18 -9.34
N GLN A 778 40.35 -1.34 -8.87
CA GLN A 778 39.70 -0.42 -7.94
C GLN A 778 39.02 -1.18 -6.81
N THR A 779 38.90 -0.52 -5.67
CA THR A 779 38.15 -1.03 -4.52
C THR A 779 36.66 -1.09 -4.86
N SER A 780 36.11 -2.30 -4.99
CA SER A 780 34.70 -2.56 -5.30
C SER A 780 33.82 -2.71 -4.07
N LEU A 781 34.40 -2.85 -2.88
CA LEU A 781 33.70 -2.77 -1.60
C LEU A 781 34.68 -2.37 -0.50
N ALA A 782 34.27 -1.45 0.37
CA ALA A 782 35.01 -1.10 1.57
C ALA A 782 34.07 -1.17 2.77
N ILE A 783 34.41 -2.03 3.74
CA ILE A 783 33.66 -2.20 4.99
C ILE A 783 34.55 -1.66 6.12
N PRO A 784 34.49 -0.35 6.41
CA PRO A 784 35.18 0.22 7.55
C PRO A 784 34.57 -0.33 8.85
N GLY A 785 35.42 -0.64 9.84
CA GLY A 785 34.96 -1.19 11.11
C GLY A 785 34.32 -2.58 11.00
N ALA A 786 34.64 -3.35 9.96
CA ALA A 786 34.20 -4.74 9.83
C ALA A 786 34.60 -5.57 11.08
N HIS A 787 35.75 -5.23 11.66
CA HIS A 787 36.21 -5.63 12.97
C HIS A 787 36.80 -4.40 13.68
N SER A 788 36.78 -4.39 15.00
CA SER A 788 37.33 -3.31 15.84
C SER A 788 38.86 -3.26 15.86
N SER A 789 39.51 -4.35 15.47
CA SER A 789 40.97 -4.52 15.44
C SER A 789 41.35 -5.58 14.38
N ARG A 790 42.60 -6.03 14.39
CA ARG A 790 43.25 -6.75 13.30
C ARG A 790 42.48 -7.97 12.79
N LEU A 791 42.27 -7.99 11.47
CA LEU A 791 41.83 -9.17 10.73
C LEU A 791 42.96 -10.21 10.63
N VAL A 792 42.62 -11.46 10.93
CA VAL A 792 43.58 -12.56 10.99
C VAL A 792 43.31 -13.59 9.89
N HIS A 793 42.03 -13.87 9.58
CA HIS A 793 41.66 -14.77 8.48
C HIS A 793 40.51 -14.22 7.65
N LEU A 794 40.55 -14.57 6.36
CA LEU A 794 39.52 -14.27 5.37
C LEU A 794 39.35 -15.47 4.44
N ARG A 795 38.10 -15.90 4.22
CA ARG A 795 37.76 -17.03 3.34
C ARG A 795 36.42 -16.81 2.67
N TRP A 796 36.35 -17.04 1.36
CA TRP A 796 35.08 -17.14 0.66
C TRP A 796 34.47 -18.54 0.86
N SER A 797 33.15 -18.57 0.95
CA SER A 797 32.35 -19.78 0.72
C SER A 797 32.61 -20.35 -0.69
N PRO A 798 32.49 -21.67 -0.90
CA PRO A 798 32.75 -22.29 -2.20
C PRO A 798 31.84 -21.78 -3.33
N ASP A 799 30.62 -21.35 -3.01
CA ASP A 799 29.69 -20.80 -3.99
C ASP A 799 29.94 -19.31 -4.29
N GLY A 800 30.72 -18.62 -3.45
CA GLY A 800 31.07 -17.20 -3.55
C GLY A 800 30.03 -16.26 -2.93
N ASN A 801 28.99 -16.78 -2.29
CA ASN A 801 27.89 -15.94 -1.78
C ASN A 801 28.17 -15.37 -0.39
N ASP A 802 29.00 -16.04 0.41
CA ASP A 802 29.36 -15.58 1.74
C ASP A 802 30.88 -15.38 1.88
N LEU A 803 31.28 -14.30 2.56
CA LEU A 803 32.65 -14.05 3.00
C LEU A 803 32.74 -14.19 4.51
N ILE A 804 33.66 -15.04 4.93
CA ILE A 804 33.93 -15.36 6.32
C ILE A 804 35.17 -14.59 6.74
N SER A 805 35.05 -13.88 7.85
CA SER A 805 36.13 -13.08 8.39
C SER A 805 36.30 -13.35 9.88
N TRP A 806 37.55 -13.40 10.31
CA TRP A 806 37.92 -13.55 11.71
C TRP A 806 38.87 -12.42 12.11
N GLY A 807 38.47 -11.65 13.11
CA GLY A 807 39.26 -10.57 13.69
C GLY A 807 39.47 -10.77 15.18
N LEU A 808 40.60 -10.26 15.68
CA LEU A 808 40.83 -10.15 17.12
C LEU A 808 40.21 -8.84 17.58
N ASP A 809 39.36 -8.88 18.59
CA ASP A 809 38.82 -7.70 19.26
C ASP A 809 39.61 -7.51 20.56
N LEU A 810 40.48 -6.50 20.57
CA LEU A 810 41.26 -6.10 21.74
C LEU A 810 40.67 -4.80 22.30
N PRO A 811 39.49 -4.81 22.95
CA PRO A 811 39.14 -3.68 23.78
C PRO A 811 40.17 -3.59 24.92
N ASN A 812 40.39 -2.41 25.48
CA ASN A 812 41.36 -2.09 26.55
C ASN A 812 41.25 -2.93 27.86
N SER A 813 40.57 -4.07 27.88
CA SER A 813 40.40 -5.01 29.00
C SER A 813 41.20 -6.29 28.77
N ARG A 814 41.70 -6.88 29.87
CA ARG A 814 42.56 -8.09 29.94
C ARG A 814 41.95 -9.41 29.43
N GLN A 815 41.03 -9.40 28.47
CA GLN A 815 40.45 -10.61 27.85
C GLN A 815 40.58 -10.54 26.33
N ASP A 816 41.38 -11.45 25.77
CA ASP A 816 41.48 -11.67 24.32
C ASP A 816 40.15 -12.26 23.81
N ARG A 817 39.39 -11.45 23.06
CA ARG A 817 38.15 -11.88 22.39
C ARG A 817 38.37 -11.84 20.89
N GLY A 818 37.76 -12.77 20.16
CA GLY A 818 37.74 -12.74 18.69
C GLY A 818 36.31 -12.67 18.18
N ILE A 819 36.13 -12.07 17.00
CA ILE A 819 34.83 -11.98 16.32
C ILE A 819 34.90 -12.80 15.04
N LEU A 820 34.01 -13.79 14.95
CA LEU A 820 33.74 -14.51 13.71
C LEU A 820 32.49 -13.91 13.08
N ALA A 821 32.61 -13.44 11.84
CA ALA A 821 31.49 -12.85 11.10
C ALA A 821 31.36 -13.48 9.72
N CYS A 822 30.13 -13.91 9.41
CA CYS A 822 29.72 -14.34 8.08
C CYS A 822 28.95 -13.20 7.41
N ARG A 823 29.40 -12.77 6.24
CA ARG A 823 28.75 -11.72 5.46
C ARG A 823 28.23 -12.27 4.15
N GLU A 824 26.94 -12.10 3.92
CA GLU A 824 26.27 -12.42 2.67
C GLU A 824 26.53 -11.32 1.65
N PHE A 825 27.20 -11.69 0.57
CA PHE A 825 27.33 -10.92 -0.64
C PHE A 825 26.13 -11.27 -1.51
N GLY A 826 25.13 -10.38 -1.52
CA GLY A 826 23.92 -10.62 -2.29
C GLY A 826 24.27 -10.82 -3.76
N SER A 827 23.64 -11.79 -4.42
CA SER A 827 23.71 -11.87 -5.87
C SER A 827 23.12 -10.58 -6.42
N THR A 828 23.96 -9.75 -7.02
CA THR A 828 23.52 -8.59 -7.78
C THR A 828 22.65 -9.11 -8.94
N PRO A 829 21.62 -8.36 -9.37
CA PRO A 829 20.97 -8.62 -10.65
C PRO A 829 21.91 -8.27 -11.81
N THR A 830 23.13 -7.81 -11.49
CA THR A 830 24.16 -7.50 -12.45
C THR A 830 25.25 -8.54 -12.50
N ASP A 831 25.62 -8.87 -13.73
CA ASP A 831 26.86 -9.57 -14.08
C ASP A 831 27.69 -8.65 -14.97
N GLU A 832 28.98 -8.93 -15.07
CA GLU A 832 29.90 -8.11 -15.85
C GLU A 832 30.72 -8.97 -16.78
N ILE A 833 30.87 -8.50 -18.01
CA ILE A 833 31.66 -9.15 -19.04
C ILE A 833 32.90 -8.28 -19.27
N PRO A 834 34.11 -8.79 -19.00
CA PRO A 834 35.34 -8.06 -19.27
C PRO A 834 35.49 -7.80 -20.77
N VAL A 835 35.93 -6.59 -21.12
CA VAL A 835 36.31 -6.24 -22.50
C VAL A 835 37.69 -5.58 -22.49
N ASP A 836 38.46 -5.83 -23.56
CA ASP A 836 39.86 -5.40 -23.62
C ASP A 836 40.01 -3.88 -23.86
N SER A 837 38.95 -3.24 -24.38
CA SER A 837 38.95 -1.84 -24.79
C SER A 837 37.93 -1.00 -24.02
N ILE A 838 38.26 0.27 -23.80
CA ILE A 838 37.40 1.26 -23.16
C ILE A 838 36.39 1.77 -24.20
N ALA A 839 35.09 1.72 -23.88
CA ALA A 839 34.02 2.22 -24.75
C ALA A 839 33.95 1.58 -26.15
N ALA A 840 34.38 0.33 -26.29
CA ALA A 840 34.20 -0.43 -27.52
C ALA A 840 32.71 -0.55 -27.87
N PRO A 841 32.30 -0.33 -29.14
CA PRO A 841 30.97 -0.69 -29.56
C PRO A 841 30.75 -2.19 -29.33
N PHE A 842 29.53 -2.55 -28.93
CA PHE A 842 29.13 -3.94 -28.81
C PHE A 842 27.76 -4.20 -29.42
N GLY A 843 27.49 -5.46 -29.76
CA GLY A 843 26.19 -5.91 -30.23
C GLY A 843 25.84 -7.26 -29.60
N ALA A 844 24.56 -7.48 -29.32
CA ALA A 844 24.07 -8.76 -28.82
C ALA A 844 23.41 -9.55 -29.95
N SER A 845 23.62 -10.87 -29.97
CA SER A 845 22.90 -11.74 -30.90
C SER A 845 21.42 -11.85 -30.52
N PRO A 846 20.51 -12.07 -31.50
CA PRO A 846 19.07 -12.20 -31.25
C PRO A 846 18.70 -13.35 -30.29
N ASP A 847 19.45 -14.45 -30.34
CA ASP A 847 19.30 -15.59 -29.42
C ASP A 847 19.84 -15.31 -28.00
N GLY A 848 20.60 -14.22 -27.85
CA GLY A 848 21.21 -13.79 -26.61
C GLY A 848 22.35 -14.69 -26.13
N ASN A 849 22.93 -15.54 -26.98
CA ASN A 849 24.07 -16.38 -26.59
C ASN A 849 25.42 -15.71 -26.86
N TRP A 850 25.48 -14.80 -27.82
CA TRP A 850 26.71 -14.17 -28.28
C TRP A 850 26.70 -12.66 -28.07
N LEU A 851 27.86 -12.14 -27.70
CA LEU A 851 28.16 -10.71 -27.63
C LEU A 851 29.33 -10.42 -28.56
N ALA A 852 29.15 -9.52 -29.52
CA ALA A 852 30.23 -8.99 -30.34
C ALA A 852 30.78 -7.71 -29.72
N THR A 853 32.11 -7.56 -29.68
CA THR A 853 32.81 -6.35 -29.27
C THR A 853 34.08 -6.20 -30.12
N VAL A 854 34.73 -5.03 -30.08
CA VAL A 854 36.05 -4.85 -30.69
C VAL A 854 37.21 -5.02 -29.69
N HIS A 855 38.33 -5.53 -30.19
CA HIS A 855 39.60 -5.65 -29.49
C HIS A 855 40.27 -4.27 -29.31
N GLU A 856 41.31 -4.18 -28.47
CA GLU A 856 41.99 -2.92 -28.06
C GLU A 856 42.49 -2.05 -29.23
N ASN A 857 42.81 -2.64 -30.38
CA ASN A 857 43.24 -1.90 -31.57
C ASN A 857 42.09 -1.28 -32.37
N GLY A 858 40.82 -1.60 -32.05
CA GLY A 858 39.63 -1.08 -32.73
C GLY A 858 39.35 -1.69 -34.10
N GLN A 859 40.13 -2.69 -34.53
CA GLN A 859 40.08 -3.26 -35.89
C GLN A 859 39.65 -4.73 -35.92
N ARG A 860 39.79 -5.47 -34.82
CA ARG A 860 39.36 -6.88 -34.73
C ARG A 860 38.07 -7.03 -33.95
N ILE A 861 37.20 -7.92 -34.43
CA ILE A 861 35.96 -8.30 -33.76
C ILE A 861 36.20 -9.54 -32.90
N ARG A 862 35.69 -9.51 -31.68
CA ARG A 862 35.68 -10.61 -30.72
C ARG A 862 34.23 -11.00 -30.42
N LEU A 863 33.93 -12.29 -30.53
CA LEU A 863 32.69 -12.87 -30.03
C LEU A 863 32.93 -13.53 -28.67
N LEU A 864 32.06 -13.18 -27.73
CA LEU A 864 32.05 -13.72 -26.38
C LEU A 864 30.81 -14.60 -26.24
N ASP A 865 31.02 -15.87 -25.88
CA ASP A 865 29.94 -16.77 -25.47
C ASP A 865 29.48 -16.37 -24.06
N ARG A 866 28.18 -16.11 -23.91
CA ARG A 866 27.60 -15.72 -22.62
C ARG A 866 27.53 -16.85 -21.60
N GLN A 867 27.58 -18.11 -22.01
CA GLN A 867 27.57 -19.27 -21.12
C GLN A 867 28.98 -19.75 -20.73
N ALA A 868 29.98 -19.45 -21.56
CA ALA A 868 31.36 -19.86 -21.36
C ALA A 868 32.30 -18.64 -21.49
N ALA A 869 32.54 -17.94 -20.37
CA ALA A 869 33.37 -16.73 -20.32
C ALA A 869 34.81 -16.91 -20.85
N GLU A 870 35.29 -18.15 -20.99
CA GLU A 870 36.62 -18.47 -21.52
C GLU A 870 36.64 -18.80 -23.03
N ALA A 871 35.47 -19.01 -23.67
CA ALA A 871 35.37 -19.42 -25.07
C ALA A 871 35.14 -18.22 -26.01
N ALA A 872 36.11 -17.31 -26.08
CA ALA A 872 36.06 -16.22 -27.05
C ALA A 872 36.48 -16.70 -28.45
N ARG A 873 35.70 -16.37 -29.49
CA ARG A 873 36.13 -16.50 -30.89
C ARG A 873 36.61 -15.15 -31.40
N GLU A 874 37.85 -15.08 -31.85
CA GLU A 874 38.39 -13.91 -32.53
C GLU A 874 38.25 -14.07 -34.05
N PHE A 875 37.76 -13.03 -34.72
CA PHE A 875 37.77 -12.96 -36.17
C PHE A 875 38.98 -12.20 -36.68
N ALA A 876 39.28 -12.39 -37.97
CA ALA A 876 40.34 -11.66 -38.65
C ALA A 876 40.05 -10.14 -38.66
N ASP A 877 41.10 -9.38 -38.93
CA ASP A 877 41.07 -7.92 -38.97
C ASP A 877 40.00 -7.41 -39.95
N THR A 878 39.13 -6.50 -39.49
CA THR A 878 38.09 -5.89 -40.32
C THR A 878 38.67 -4.96 -41.39
N GLY A 879 39.93 -4.53 -41.24
CA GLY A 879 40.55 -3.53 -42.10
C GLY A 879 39.92 -2.14 -41.98
N LEU A 880 39.07 -1.92 -40.98
CA LEU A 880 38.48 -0.61 -40.67
C LEU A 880 39.42 0.17 -39.73
N PRO A 881 39.65 1.47 -39.96
CA PRO A 881 40.43 2.34 -39.09
C PRO A 881 39.95 2.34 -37.63
N ALA A 882 38.63 2.46 -37.43
CA ALA A 882 37.97 2.38 -36.14
C ALA A 882 36.52 1.94 -36.36
N VAL A 883 36.15 0.79 -35.84
CA VAL A 883 34.75 0.35 -35.88
C VAL A 883 33.93 1.28 -35.00
N THR A 884 32.99 2.00 -35.61
CA THR A 884 32.03 2.83 -34.90
C THR A 884 30.73 2.06 -34.69
N HIS A 885 30.29 1.22 -35.61
CA HIS A 885 28.99 0.53 -35.50
C HIS A 885 29.15 -0.99 -35.58
N LEU A 886 28.39 -1.71 -34.74
CA LEU A 886 28.33 -3.18 -34.73
C LEU A 886 26.88 -3.64 -34.54
N GLU A 887 26.38 -4.47 -35.45
CA GLU A 887 25.00 -5.00 -35.37
C GLU A 887 24.92 -6.43 -35.92
N PHE A 888 24.16 -7.29 -35.24
CA PHE A 888 23.86 -8.62 -35.73
C PHE A 888 22.70 -8.58 -36.72
N SER A 889 22.78 -9.43 -37.75
CA SER A 889 21.62 -9.73 -38.59
C SER A 889 20.46 -10.33 -37.77
N PRO A 890 19.19 -10.19 -38.21
CA PRO A 890 18.03 -10.76 -37.52
C PRO A 890 18.10 -12.28 -37.34
N GLY A 891 18.76 -13.00 -38.26
CA GLY A 891 19.01 -14.44 -38.18
C GLY A 891 20.15 -14.84 -37.25
N GLY A 892 20.97 -13.88 -36.80
CA GLY A 892 22.12 -14.11 -35.93
C GLY A 892 23.31 -14.81 -36.60
N ASP A 893 23.28 -15.02 -37.91
CA ASP A 893 24.32 -15.71 -38.70
C ASP A 893 25.38 -14.76 -39.28
N ARG A 894 25.02 -13.48 -39.41
CA ARG A 894 25.91 -12.41 -39.89
C ARG A 894 26.06 -11.26 -38.89
N LEU A 895 27.18 -10.55 -38.99
CA LEU A 895 27.50 -9.35 -38.23
C LEU A 895 28.00 -8.26 -39.17
N VAL A 896 27.48 -7.04 -39.03
CA VAL A 896 27.98 -5.86 -39.75
C VAL A 896 28.86 -5.03 -38.83
N ALA A 897 29.99 -4.58 -39.35
CA ALA A 897 30.87 -3.61 -38.74
C ALA A 897 31.04 -2.43 -39.69
N ALA A 898 30.95 -1.20 -39.19
CA ALA A 898 31.10 0.00 -40.01
C ALA A 898 31.92 1.08 -39.31
N ASP A 899 32.59 1.91 -40.10
CA ASP A 899 33.14 3.20 -39.71
C ASP A 899 32.36 4.33 -40.42
N ASP A 900 32.90 5.54 -40.47
CA ASP A 900 32.25 6.70 -41.10
C ASP A 900 32.16 6.60 -42.64
N TYR A 901 32.95 5.72 -43.29
CA TYR A 901 33.13 5.67 -44.75
C TYR A 901 33.13 4.26 -45.35
N SER A 902 32.93 3.23 -44.56
CA SER A 902 33.08 1.84 -44.96
C SER A 902 32.19 0.93 -44.13
N VAL A 903 31.65 -0.10 -44.78
CA VAL A 903 30.83 -1.14 -44.16
C VAL A 903 31.40 -2.50 -44.53
N VAL A 904 31.50 -3.40 -43.56
CA VAL A 904 31.97 -4.78 -43.73
C VAL A 904 30.98 -5.74 -43.10
N ILE A 905 30.62 -6.81 -43.80
CA ILE A 905 29.71 -7.86 -43.33
C ILE A 905 30.49 -9.16 -43.20
N TRP A 906 30.34 -9.79 -42.04
CA TRP A 906 30.97 -11.05 -41.67
C TRP A 906 29.95 -12.18 -41.52
N ASN A 907 30.32 -13.36 -42.00
CA ASN A 907 29.63 -14.61 -41.68
C ASN A 907 30.24 -15.21 -40.41
N LEU A 908 29.40 -15.47 -39.41
CA LEU A 908 29.86 -15.93 -38.10
C LEU A 908 30.15 -17.44 -38.04
N ALA A 909 29.54 -18.22 -38.93
CA ALA A 909 29.82 -19.66 -39.04
C ALA A 909 31.15 -19.93 -39.74
N GLU A 910 31.45 -19.17 -40.79
CA GLU A 910 32.64 -19.34 -41.64
C GLU A 910 33.82 -18.45 -41.25
N ALA A 911 33.62 -17.49 -40.34
CA ALA A 911 34.65 -16.55 -39.91
C ALA A 911 35.27 -15.73 -41.06
N SER A 912 34.44 -15.37 -42.05
CA SER A 912 34.87 -14.76 -43.31
C SER A 912 34.09 -13.50 -43.65
N GLU A 913 34.74 -12.57 -44.34
CA GLU A 913 34.11 -11.40 -44.94
C GLU A 913 33.22 -11.84 -46.13
N VAL A 914 31.94 -11.49 -46.08
CA VAL A 914 30.95 -11.79 -47.11
C VAL A 914 30.81 -10.63 -48.09
N ALA A 915 30.84 -9.39 -47.57
CA ALA A 915 30.67 -8.19 -48.37
C ALA A 915 31.38 -6.99 -47.73
N ARG A 916 31.84 -6.07 -48.57
CA ARG A 916 32.43 -4.79 -48.19
C ARG A 916 31.99 -3.71 -49.16
N LEU A 917 31.58 -2.58 -48.58
CA LEU A 917 31.25 -1.34 -49.28
C LEU A 917 32.17 -0.24 -48.74
N ASP A 918 33.02 0.30 -49.60
CA ASP A 918 34.01 1.34 -49.29
C ASP A 918 34.12 2.32 -50.48
N ARG A 919 35.10 3.23 -50.44
CA ARG A 919 35.37 4.16 -51.54
C ARG A 919 35.64 3.48 -52.88
N ALA A 920 36.25 2.28 -52.88
CA ALA A 920 36.53 1.55 -54.11
C ALA A 920 35.25 0.91 -54.69
N ALA A 921 34.32 0.49 -53.82
CA ALA A 921 33.03 -0.06 -54.20
C ALA A 921 31.97 1.02 -54.58
N GLY A 922 32.27 2.31 -54.39
CA GLY A 922 31.45 3.41 -54.88
C GLY A 922 30.86 4.32 -53.81
N LEU A 923 31.16 4.11 -52.53
CA LEU A 923 30.79 5.03 -51.45
C LEU A 923 31.63 6.32 -51.55
N ARG A 924 31.02 7.50 -51.50
CA ARG A 924 31.65 8.81 -51.77
C ARG A 924 31.48 9.86 -50.67
N GLY A 925 30.66 9.61 -49.67
CA GLY A 925 30.20 10.53 -48.64
C GLY A 925 30.13 9.88 -47.26
N LEU A 926 29.54 10.58 -46.30
CA LEU A 926 29.49 10.16 -44.90
C LEU A 926 28.35 9.16 -44.69
N LEU A 927 28.64 8.03 -44.04
CA LEU A 927 27.61 7.09 -43.62
C LEU A 927 26.75 7.72 -42.52
N THR A 928 25.45 7.69 -42.73
CA THR A 928 24.45 8.22 -41.78
C THR A 928 23.77 7.10 -40.99
N SER A 929 23.59 5.92 -41.60
CA SER A 929 23.08 4.72 -40.93
C SER A 929 23.46 3.47 -41.71
N VAL A 930 23.61 2.37 -41.00
CA VAL A 930 23.76 1.02 -41.53
C VAL A 930 22.82 0.13 -40.73
N ALA A 931 22.04 -0.71 -41.40
CA ALA A 931 21.13 -1.63 -40.72
C ALA A 931 20.83 -2.87 -41.58
N PHE A 932 20.44 -3.96 -40.92
CA PHE A 932 19.86 -5.10 -41.59
C PHE A 932 18.34 -4.94 -41.78
N THR A 933 17.87 -5.32 -42.96
CA THR A 933 16.44 -5.48 -43.23
C THR A 933 15.92 -6.82 -42.67
N ALA A 934 14.60 -6.99 -42.57
CA ALA A 934 13.97 -8.20 -42.03
C ALA A 934 14.41 -9.50 -42.73
N ASN A 935 14.71 -9.41 -44.03
CA ASN A 935 15.12 -10.56 -44.84
C ASN A 935 16.63 -10.85 -44.76
N GLY A 936 17.38 -10.11 -43.94
CA GLY A 936 18.82 -10.26 -43.74
C GLY A 936 19.70 -9.50 -44.74
N ALA A 937 19.13 -8.76 -45.70
CA ALA A 937 19.91 -7.89 -46.57
C ALA A 937 20.37 -6.64 -45.79
N CYS A 938 21.64 -6.28 -45.92
CA CYS A 938 22.19 -5.09 -45.30
C CYS A 938 22.08 -3.87 -46.21
N LEU A 939 21.52 -2.79 -45.67
CA LEU A 939 21.43 -1.50 -46.33
C LEU A 939 22.28 -0.46 -45.62
N ALA A 940 22.90 0.43 -46.40
CA ALA A 940 23.67 1.57 -45.90
C ALA A 940 23.12 2.87 -46.49
N ALA A 941 22.95 3.89 -45.65
CA ALA A 941 22.47 5.21 -46.00
C ALA A 941 23.65 6.17 -45.96
N GLU A 942 23.88 6.85 -47.07
CA GLU A 942 25.03 7.70 -47.29
C GLU A 942 24.59 9.10 -47.69
N ASN A 943 25.14 10.13 -47.05
CA ASN A 943 24.98 11.50 -47.48
C ASN A 943 26.08 11.85 -48.48
N ILE A 944 25.71 11.96 -49.76
CA ILE A 944 26.62 12.24 -50.88
C ILE A 944 26.81 13.74 -51.17
N GLY A 945 26.26 14.61 -50.32
CA GLY A 945 26.25 16.06 -50.53
C GLY A 945 25.12 16.54 -51.45
N ASN A 946 24.92 17.86 -51.53
CA ASN A 946 23.80 18.49 -52.25
C ASN A 946 22.44 17.89 -51.87
N ASP A 947 22.18 17.80 -50.56
CA ASP A 947 20.85 17.49 -50.06
C ASP A 947 20.30 16.11 -50.51
N THR A 948 21.19 15.18 -50.78
CA THR A 948 20.86 13.87 -51.37
C THR A 948 21.36 12.74 -50.49
N VAL A 949 20.46 11.77 -50.23
CA VAL A 949 20.79 10.52 -49.55
C VAL A 949 20.72 9.38 -50.55
N ALA A 950 21.72 8.51 -50.51
CA ALA A 950 21.78 7.27 -51.28
C ALA A 950 21.60 6.06 -50.36
N VAL A 951 20.77 5.12 -50.79
CA VAL A 951 20.54 3.83 -50.13
C VAL A 951 21.23 2.75 -50.93
N TRP A 952 22.21 2.11 -50.32
CA TRP A 952 22.99 1.03 -50.91
C TRP A 952 22.53 -0.32 -50.42
N ASN A 953 22.51 -1.31 -51.31
CA ASN A 953 22.56 -2.71 -50.91
C ASN A 953 24.03 -3.12 -50.83
N VAL A 954 24.49 -3.47 -49.63
CA VAL A 954 25.90 -3.76 -49.35
C VAL A 954 26.35 -5.07 -50.03
N GLU A 955 25.46 -6.05 -50.14
CA GLU A 955 25.75 -7.34 -50.77
C GLU A 955 25.82 -7.22 -52.29
N GLU A 956 24.90 -6.47 -52.89
CA GLU A 956 24.84 -6.26 -54.33
C GLU A 956 25.77 -5.13 -54.82
N LYS A 957 26.37 -4.37 -53.90
CA LYS A 957 27.28 -3.23 -54.16
C LYS A 957 26.72 -2.22 -55.15
N ARG A 958 25.44 -1.89 -55.02
CA ARG A 958 24.76 -0.91 -55.86
C ARG A 958 23.83 -0.02 -55.07
N ILE A 959 23.62 1.19 -55.57
CA ILE A 959 22.57 2.09 -55.11
C ILE A 959 21.23 1.46 -55.52
N VAL A 960 20.39 1.19 -54.54
CA VAL A 960 19.00 0.74 -54.76
C VAL A 960 18.11 1.95 -54.98
N HIS A 961 18.35 3.02 -54.23
CA HIS A 961 17.59 4.26 -54.36
C HIS A 961 18.40 5.49 -54.00
N SER A 962 18.05 6.64 -54.57
CA SER A 962 18.64 7.94 -54.25
C SER A 962 17.56 9.00 -54.34
N PHE A 963 17.51 9.88 -53.35
CA PHE A 963 16.46 10.87 -53.23
C PHE A 963 17.00 12.21 -52.71
N GLN A 964 16.39 13.30 -53.20
CA GLN A 964 16.61 14.63 -52.67
C GLN A 964 15.73 14.85 -51.44
N ALA A 965 16.37 15.21 -50.33
CA ALA A 965 15.74 15.35 -49.03
C ALA A 965 15.98 16.73 -48.39
N GLY A 966 16.56 17.70 -49.12
CA GLY A 966 17.00 18.96 -48.51
C GLY A 966 18.27 18.74 -47.68
N PRO A 967 18.74 19.74 -46.92
CA PRO A 967 19.95 19.59 -46.13
C PRO A 967 19.76 18.48 -45.11
N VAL A 968 20.35 17.29 -45.33
CA VAL A 968 20.09 16.11 -44.51
C VAL A 968 21.06 16.06 -43.33
N GLN A 969 20.49 16.02 -42.12
CA GLN A 969 21.26 15.85 -40.89
C GLN A 969 21.53 14.38 -40.59
N SER A 970 20.52 13.53 -40.80
CA SER A 970 20.61 12.09 -40.53
C SER A 970 19.51 11.33 -41.28
N ALA A 971 19.81 10.09 -41.63
CA ALA A 971 18.85 9.14 -42.17
C ALA A 971 19.02 7.82 -41.42
N LEU A 972 17.93 7.27 -40.90
CA LEU A 972 17.94 6.09 -40.05
C LEU A 972 17.03 5.02 -40.65
N PHE A 973 17.57 3.81 -40.84
CA PHE A 973 16.76 2.68 -41.30
C PHE A 973 15.92 2.11 -40.17
N CYS A 974 14.71 1.69 -40.52
CA CYS A 974 13.84 0.93 -39.65
C CYS A 974 14.11 -0.57 -39.84
N PRO A 975 14.63 -1.27 -38.81
CA PRO A 975 14.75 -2.72 -38.84
C PRO A 975 13.39 -3.36 -39.08
N GLY A 976 13.31 -4.39 -39.93
CA GLY A 976 12.09 -5.19 -40.08
C GLY A 976 11.00 -4.67 -41.04
N ALA A 977 10.92 -3.36 -41.34
CA ALA A 977 9.73 -2.78 -41.99
C ALA A 977 9.90 -2.21 -43.42
N ASP A 978 11.06 -2.37 -44.08
CA ASP A 978 11.39 -1.71 -45.37
C ASP A 978 11.07 -0.20 -45.36
N ARG A 979 11.42 0.48 -44.26
CA ARG A 979 11.22 1.93 -44.07
C ARG A 979 12.54 2.63 -43.73
N LEU A 980 12.64 3.88 -44.14
CA LEU A 980 13.74 4.79 -43.88
C LEU A 980 13.17 6.13 -43.40
N ALA A 981 13.56 6.62 -42.23
CA ALA A 981 13.28 7.99 -41.82
C ALA A 981 14.45 8.90 -42.17
N ILE A 982 14.13 10.08 -42.67
CA ILE A 982 15.10 11.13 -43.02
C ILE A 982 14.71 12.41 -42.28
N LEU A 983 15.69 13.03 -41.65
CA LEU A 983 15.56 14.31 -40.95
C LEU A 983 16.50 15.34 -41.59
N GLY A 984 15.95 16.52 -41.89
CA GLY A 984 16.67 17.64 -42.50
C GLY A 984 17.00 18.76 -41.51
N ASN A 985 18.04 19.55 -41.80
CA ASN A 985 18.63 20.59 -40.95
C ASN A 985 17.75 21.84 -40.75
N GLU A 986 16.82 22.17 -41.66
CA GLU A 986 16.15 23.49 -41.69
C GLU A 986 14.62 23.46 -41.70
N SER A 987 14.04 22.27 -41.77
CA SER A 987 12.61 22.06 -41.72
C SER A 987 12.40 21.10 -40.58
N ASP A 988 11.65 21.51 -39.55
CA ASP A 988 11.23 20.69 -38.41
C ASP A 988 10.36 19.50 -38.85
N ARG A 989 10.80 18.75 -39.86
CA ARG A 989 10.04 17.83 -40.67
C ARG A 989 10.85 16.57 -40.86
N MET A 990 10.27 15.48 -40.39
CA MET A 990 10.71 14.13 -40.72
C MET A 990 9.97 13.67 -41.99
N VAL A 991 10.73 13.12 -42.94
CA VAL A 991 10.19 12.40 -44.08
C VAL A 991 10.37 10.90 -43.87
N LEU A 992 9.26 10.17 -43.86
CA LEU A 992 9.28 8.71 -43.83
C LEU A 992 9.13 8.17 -45.25
N CYS A 993 10.09 7.37 -45.68
CA CYS A 993 10.14 6.77 -47.01
C CYS A 993 10.15 5.24 -46.90
N GLN A 994 9.71 4.56 -47.95
CA GLN A 994 9.98 3.14 -48.12
C GLN A 994 11.42 2.95 -48.59
N SER A 995 12.22 2.09 -47.94
CA SER A 995 13.68 2.06 -48.14
C SER A 995 14.11 1.56 -49.52
N LEU A 996 13.41 0.56 -50.07
CA LEU A 996 13.76 -0.04 -51.37
C LEU A 996 13.19 0.73 -52.58
N THR A 997 12.06 1.42 -52.41
CA THR A 997 11.36 2.11 -53.51
C THR A 997 11.54 3.63 -53.49
N GLY A 998 11.87 4.19 -52.32
CA GLY A 998 11.94 5.64 -52.10
C GLY A 998 10.58 6.33 -52.06
N GLN A 999 9.49 5.58 -52.07
CA GLN A 999 8.15 6.16 -52.01
C GLN A 999 8.00 6.90 -50.67
N ARG A 1000 7.67 8.20 -50.72
CA ARG A 1000 7.31 8.96 -49.52
C ARG A 1000 6.02 8.40 -48.94
N LEU A 1001 6.10 7.89 -47.73
CA LEU A 1001 4.99 7.30 -46.98
C LEU A 1001 4.27 8.35 -46.14
N ALA A 1002 5.04 9.22 -45.48
CA ALA A 1002 4.52 10.30 -44.65
C ALA A 1002 5.53 11.43 -44.52
N GLU A 1003 5.03 12.63 -44.25
CA GLU A 1003 5.80 13.80 -43.83
C GLU A 1003 5.18 14.28 -42.52
N ARG A 1004 6.00 14.44 -41.48
CA ARG A 1004 5.54 14.88 -40.16
C ARG A 1004 6.35 16.05 -39.66
N GLU A 1005 5.64 17.06 -39.18
CA GLU A 1005 6.24 18.18 -38.47
C GLU A 1005 6.48 17.76 -37.01
N LEU A 1006 7.73 17.87 -36.57
CA LEU A 1006 8.18 17.52 -35.23
C LEU A 1006 8.20 18.80 -34.37
N PRO A 1007 7.74 18.75 -33.10
CA PRO A 1007 7.77 19.91 -32.22
C PRO A 1007 9.19 20.24 -31.74
N GLY A 1008 9.58 21.52 -31.83
CA GLY A 1008 10.92 22.03 -31.48
C GLY A 1008 11.88 21.96 -32.65
N GLU A 1009 13.17 22.27 -32.43
CA GLU A 1009 14.23 22.03 -33.42
C GLU A 1009 14.74 20.59 -33.22
N PRO A 1010 14.28 19.61 -34.03
CA PRO A 1010 14.76 18.24 -33.93
C PRO A 1010 16.22 18.18 -34.39
N VAL A 1011 17.08 17.59 -33.56
CA VAL A 1011 18.51 17.50 -33.87
C VAL A 1011 18.78 16.23 -34.68
N ARG A 1012 18.45 15.03 -34.17
CA ARG A 1012 18.74 13.76 -34.88
C ARG A 1012 17.80 12.61 -34.50
N PRO A 1013 17.43 11.70 -35.43
CA PRO A 1013 16.84 10.41 -35.08
C PRO A 1013 17.90 9.49 -34.49
N SER A 1014 17.55 8.74 -33.45
CA SER A 1014 18.51 7.89 -32.72
C SER A 1014 18.24 6.38 -32.85
N ALA A 1015 16.97 5.95 -32.86
CA ALA A 1015 16.62 4.53 -32.98
C ALA A 1015 15.18 4.31 -33.49
N PHE A 1016 14.94 3.13 -34.08
CA PHE A 1016 13.61 2.60 -34.41
C PHE A 1016 13.28 1.40 -33.52
N SER A 1017 11.99 1.20 -33.23
CA SER A 1017 11.52 -0.07 -32.68
C SER A 1017 11.62 -1.20 -33.71
N PRO A 1018 11.83 -2.46 -33.28
CA PRO A 1018 11.94 -3.60 -34.20
C PRO A 1018 10.71 -3.85 -35.09
N ASP A 1019 9.53 -3.41 -34.65
CA ASP A 1019 8.27 -3.50 -35.40
C ASP A 1019 8.04 -2.28 -36.33
N GLY A 1020 8.90 -1.26 -36.24
CA GLY A 1020 8.82 -0.03 -37.01
C GLY A 1020 7.65 0.90 -36.68
N ASN A 1021 7.02 0.71 -35.52
CA ASN A 1021 5.91 1.53 -35.04
C ASN A 1021 6.36 2.78 -34.27
N TRP A 1022 7.56 2.76 -33.69
CA TRP A 1022 8.10 3.85 -32.87
C TRP A 1022 9.47 4.30 -33.37
N MET A 1023 9.76 5.58 -33.19
CA MET A 1023 11.07 6.16 -33.46
C MET A 1023 11.45 7.13 -32.35
N VAL A 1024 12.73 7.12 -31.96
CA VAL A 1024 13.29 8.06 -30.99
C VAL A 1024 13.99 9.19 -31.73
N VAL A 1025 13.68 10.43 -31.35
CA VAL A 1025 14.28 11.66 -31.88
C VAL A 1025 14.83 12.48 -30.72
N HIS A 1026 16.03 13.00 -30.87
CA HIS A 1026 16.60 13.96 -29.94
C HIS A 1026 16.13 15.38 -30.29
N VAL A 1027 15.63 16.13 -29.29
CA VAL A 1027 15.05 17.47 -29.45
C VAL A 1027 15.78 18.45 -28.53
N GLY A 1028 16.41 19.48 -29.09
CA GLY A 1028 17.16 20.47 -28.32
C GLY A 1028 17.72 21.59 -29.21
N ALA A 1029 17.78 22.81 -28.68
CA ALA A 1029 18.44 23.92 -29.36
C ALA A 1029 19.95 23.63 -29.46
N GLU A 1030 20.53 23.67 -30.66
CA GLU A 1030 21.98 23.74 -30.80
C GLU A 1030 22.47 25.06 -30.18
N SER A 1031 22.85 25.07 -28.91
CA SER A 1031 23.85 26.04 -28.47
C SER A 1031 25.17 25.61 -29.12
N ASP A 1032 25.78 26.48 -29.93
CA ASP A 1032 27.12 26.31 -30.48
C ASP A 1032 28.04 25.74 -29.38
N PRO A 1033 28.87 24.71 -29.64
CA PRO A 1033 29.78 24.15 -28.63
C PRO A 1033 30.58 25.19 -27.84
N LEU A 1034 30.84 26.37 -28.44
CA LEU A 1034 31.46 27.53 -27.79
C LEU A 1034 30.55 28.25 -26.79
N ASP A 1035 29.26 28.38 -27.08
CA ASP A 1035 28.25 28.98 -26.19
C ASP A 1035 27.95 28.07 -25.00
N ALA A 1036 27.91 26.75 -25.20
CA ALA A 1036 27.80 25.79 -24.10
C ALA A 1036 29.01 25.84 -23.13
N ILE A 1037 30.19 26.20 -23.62
CA ILE A 1037 31.39 26.44 -22.80
C ILE A 1037 31.28 27.80 -22.07
N ALA A 1038 30.77 28.84 -22.72
CA ALA A 1038 30.55 30.15 -22.14
C ALA A 1038 29.47 30.14 -21.04
N GLU A 1039 28.34 29.45 -21.26
CA GLU A 1039 27.27 29.25 -20.28
C GLU A 1039 27.75 28.46 -19.05
N ARG A 1040 28.59 27.43 -19.27
CA ARG A 1040 29.27 26.70 -18.19
C ARG A 1040 30.26 27.57 -17.41
N GLN A 1041 30.92 28.54 -18.05
CA GLN A 1041 31.79 29.52 -17.38
C GLN A 1041 31.01 30.62 -16.65
N LEU A 1042 29.78 30.91 -17.08
CA LEU A 1042 28.88 31.90 -16.47
C LEU A 1042 27.99 31.31 -15.36
N GLY A 1043 28.03 29.99 -15.13
CA GLY A 1043 27.28 29.32 -14.06
C GLY A 1043 25.77 29.22 -14.33
N LEU A 1044 25.35 29.32 -15.59
CA LEU A 1044 23.95 29.09 -15.97
C LEU A 1044 23.66 27.57 -15.97
N PRO A 1045 22.48 27.14 -15.49
CA PRO A 1045 22.10 25.74 -15.56
C PRO A 1045 21.91 25.33 -17.03
N PRO A 1046 22.49 24.20 -17.50
CA PRO A 1046 22.27 23.73 -18.86
C PRO A 1046 20.78 23.44 -19.09
N ALA A 1047 20.26 23.78 -20.26
CA ALA A 1047 18.90 23.43 -20.65
C ALA A 1047 18.71 21.91 -20.61
N ALA A 1048 17.62 21.42 -20.00
CA ALA A 1048 17.35 19.98 -19.93
C ALA A 1048 17.13 19.43 -21.36
N PRO A 1049 17.85 18.38 -21.78
CA PRO A 1049 17.66 17.78 -23.09
C PRO A 1049 16.34 16.99 -23.13
N ASN A 1050 15.66 17.07 -24.27
CA ASN A 1050 14.40 16.37 -24.50
C ASN A 1050 14.60 15.23 -25.50
N VAL A 1051 14.12 14.05 -25.17
CA VAL A 1051 13.99 12.93 -26.10
C VAL A 1051 12.52 12.82 -26.47
N MET A 1052 12.20 12.75 -27.75
CA MET A 1052 10.85 12.55 -28.23
C MET A 1052 10.70 11.15 -28.80
N VAL A 1053 9.63 10.47 -28.43
CA VAL A 1053 9.24 9.18 -29.00
C VAL A 1053 8.03 9.38 -29.90
N GLU A 1054 8.24 9.15 -31.20
CA GLU A 1054 7.28 9.41 -32.25
C GLU A 1054 6.61 8.10 -32.71
N PRO A 1055 5.27 7.99 -32.60
CA PRO A 1055 4.51 6.88 -33.17
C PRO A 1055 4.24 7.08 -34.66
N LEU A 1056 4.59 6.08 -35.48
CA LEU A 1056 4.59 6.19 -36.94
C LEU A 1056 3.33 5.63 -37.62
N THR A 1057 2.64 4.68 -37.01
CA THR A 1057 1.57 3.88 -37.64
C THR A 1057 0.17 4.13 -37.07
N ASP A 1058 0.07 4.45 -35.77
CA ASP A 1058 -1.21 4.38 -35.04
C ASP A 1058 -1.83 5.75 -34.68
N GLY A 1059 -1.23 6.86 -35.13
CA GLY A 1059 -1.77 8.22 -34.90
C GLY A 1059 -1.81 8.67 -33.44
N ARG A 1060 -1.14 7.95 -32.53
CA ARG A 1060 -0.95 8.37 -31.12
C ARG A 1060 -0.17 9.70 -31.07
N PRO A 1061 -0.33 10.50 -30.01
CA PRO A 1061 0.50 11.69 -29.83
C PRO A 1061 1.95 11.29 -29.55
N SER A 1062 2.89 12.14 -29.99
CA SER A 1062 4.31 12.08 -29.63
C SER A 1062 4.47 12.13 -28.11
N GLN A 1063 5.39 11.33 -27.58
CA GLN A 1063 5.72 11.34 -26.15
C GLN A 1063 7.04 12.09 -25.95
N THR A 1064 7.03 13.14 -25.13
CA THR A 1064 8.26 13.85 -24.76
C THR A 1064 8.77 13.32 -23.43
N ILE A 1065 9.99 12.81 -23.44
CA ILE A 1065 10.75 12.30 -22.31
C ILE A 1065 11.82 13.32 -21.94
N THR A 1066 11.77 13.83 -20.71
CA THR A 1066 12.78 14.76 -20.18
C THR A 1066 13.84 13.99 -19.39
N GLY A 1067 15.11 14.14 -19.77
CA GLY A 1067 16.24 13.45 -19.14
C GLY A 1067 16.91 14.24 -18.01
N PRO A 1068 17.63 13.57 -17.09
CA PRO A 1068 18.39 14.21 -16.00
C PRO A 1068 19.66 14.93 -16.46
N SER A 1069 20.22 14.57 -17.61
CA SER A 1069 21.45 15.12 -18.18
C SER A 1069 21.54 14.83 -19.69
N ASP A 1070 22.59 15.31 -20.35
CA ASP A 1070 22.88 15.05 -21.77
C ASP A 1070 22.68 13.57 -22.13
N PHE A 1071 21.75 13.33 -23.05
CA PHE A 1071 21.51 12.04 -23.65
C PHE A 1071 22.64 11.70 -24.63
N ASN A 1072 23.06 10.44 -24.65
CA ASN A 1072 23.98 9.93 -25.66
C ASN A 1072 23.17 9.15 -26.71
N GLU A 1073 23.22 9.57 -27.97
CA GLU A 1073 22.45 8.99 -29.08
C GLU A 1073 22.57 7.45 -29.16
N ARG A 1074 23.74 6.92 -28.83
CA ARG A 1074 24.03 5.47 -28.85
C ARG A 1074 23.58 4.71 -27.62
N ALA A 1075 23.23 5.43 -26.57
CA ALA A 1075 22.67 4.88 -25.35
C ALA A 1075 21.13 4.83 -25.44
N CYS A 1076 20.57 4.44 -26.58
CA CYS A 1076 19.17 4.07 -26.68
C CYS A 1076 19.01 2.67 -27.28
N ALA A 1077 18.07 1.90 -26.73
CA ALA A 1077 17.77 0.57 -27.22
C ALA A 1077 16.29 0.24 -26.99
N PHE A 1078 15.66 -0.36 -27.99
CA PHE A 1078 14.33 -0.96 -27.85
C PHE A 1078 14.44 -2.41 -27.42
N SER A 1079 13.49 -2.89 -26.61
CA SER A 1079 13.33 -4.31 -26.36
C SER A 1079 12.93 -5.04 -27.66
N PRO A 1080 13.25 -6.34 -27.80
CA PRO A 1080 12.93 -7.09 -29.02
C PRO A 1080 11.44 -7.14 -29.38
N ASP A 1081 10.56 -7.01 -28.39
CA ASP A 1081 9.10 -6.93 -28.56
C ASP A 1081 8.59 -5.51 -28.89
N GLY A 1082 9.48 -4.52 -28.95
CA GLY A 1082 9.16 -3.11 -29.25
C GLY A 1082 8.42 -2.37 -28.14
N ARG A 1083 8.18 -3.01 -26.99
CA ARG A 1083 7.37 -2.44 -25.90
C ARG A 1083 8.17 -1.48 -25.01
N LEU A 1084 9.40 -1.83 -24.69
CA LEU A 1084 10.24 -1.09 -23.76
C LEU A 1084 11.31 -0.29 -24.50
N LEU A 1085 11.59 0.92 -24.01
CA LEU A 1085 12.67 1.76 -24.47
C LEU A 1085 13.63 2.06 -23.33
N ALA A 1086 14.89 1.68 -23.47
CA ALA A 1086 15.96 2.06 -22.55
C ALA A 1086 16.72 3.27 -23.08
N LEU A 1087 16.96 4.27 -22.23
CA LEU A 1087 17.75 5.47 -22.52
C LEU A 1087 18.86 5.61 -21.48
N GLY A 1088 20.07 5.94 -21.91
CA GLY A 1088 21.22 6.17 -21.06
C GLY A 1088 21.76 7.59 -21.21
N TYR A 1089 22.28 8.12 -20.11
CA TYR A 1089 22.66 9.52 -20.00
C TYR A 1089 24.12 9.69 -19.57
N ARG A 1090 24.68 10.88 -19.79
CA ARG A 1090 26.10 11.18 -19.48
C ARG A 1090 26.41 11.21 -17.98
N ASP A 1091 25.43 11.45 -17.13
CA ASP A 1091 25.56 11.35 -15.66
C ASP A 1091 25.64 9.90 -15.13
N GLY A 1092 25.53 8.92 -16.04
CA GLY A 1092 25.51 7.49 -15.74
C GLY A 1092 24.12 6.94 -15.41
N SER A 1093 23.06 7.74 -15.59
CA SER A 1093 21.69 7.32 -15.40
C SER A 1093 21.18 6.49 -16.58
N ILE A 1094 20.26 5.57 -16.31
CA ILE A 1094 19.52 4.77 -17.28
C ILE A 1094 18.04 4.87 -16.92
N THR A 1095 17.20 5.23 -17.89
CA THR A 1095 15.75 5.15 -17.77
C THR A 1095 15.21 4.04 -18.67
N LEU A 1096 14.12 3.41 -18.24
CA LEU A 1096 13.36 2.44 -19.01
C LEU A 1096 11.90 2.89 -19.06
N TRP A 1097 11.30 2.87 -20.25
CA TRP A 1097 9.96 3.37 -20.50
C TRP A 1097 9.08 2.28 -21.11
N ASP A 1098 7.83 2.17 -20.66
CA ASP A 1098 6.79 1.38 -21.32
C ASP A 1098 6.06 2.29 -22.31
N LEU A 1099 6.34 2.11 -23.60
CA LEU A 1099 5.86 3.03 -24.64
C LEU A 1099 4.34 2.99 -24.83
N PRO A 1100 3.66 1.81 -24.83
CA PRO A 1100 2.21 1.76 -24.83
C PRO A 1100 1.55 2.52 -23.69
N ALA A 1101 2.13 2.48 -22.48
CA ALA A 1101 1.61 3.19 -21.30
C ALA A 1101 2.04 4.66 -21.24
N GLY A 1102 3.18 5.01 -21.83
CA GLY A 1102 3.80 6.34 -21.71
C GLY A 1102 4.37 6.61 -20.32
N GLU A 1103 4.70 5.55 -19.58
CA GLU A 1103 5.16 5.63 -18.19
C GLU A 1103 6.63 5.21 -18.07
N GLU A 1104 7.37 5.93 -17.23
CA GLU A 1104 8.70 5.51 -16.82
C GLU A 1104 8.56 4.26 -15.95
N VAL A 1105 9.12 3.16 -16.43
CA VAL A 1105 9.21 1.90 -15.70
C VAL A 1105 10.30 2.04 -14.65
N PHE A 1106 11.53 2.39 -14.99
CA PHE A 1106 12.55 2.61 -13.95
C PHE A 1106 13.52 3.71 -14.32
N HIS A 1107 14.10 4.35 -13.31
CA HIS A 1107 15.26 5.21 -13.42
C HIS A 1107 16.33 4.76 -12.45
N VAL A 1108 17.55 4.60 -12.92
CA VAL A 1108 18.66 4.17 -12.07
C VAL A 1108 19.93 4.91 -12.43
N ARG A 1109 20.68 5.34 -11.42
CA ARG A 1109 22.05 5.75 -11.63
C ARG A 1109 22.94 4.52 -11.61
N TYR A 1110 23.19 3.94 -12.78
CA TYR A 1110 23.92 2.68 -12.90
C TYR A 1110 25.32 2.81 -12.29
N ARG A 1111 26.07 3.86 -12.68
CA ARG A 1111 27.42 4.20 -12.18
C ARG A 1111 27.71 5.70 -12.29
N GLN A 1112 28.87 6.11 -11.80
CA GLN A 1112 29.42 7.47 -11.97
C GLN A 1112 30.07 7.70 -13.35
N LEU A 1113 29.99 6.73 -14.27
CA LEU A 1113 30.54 6.84 -15.62
C LEU A 1113 29.41 7.09 -16.64
N PRO A 1114 29.67 7.89 -17.69
CA PRO A 1114 28.70 8.10 -18.77
C PRO A 1114 28.28 6.78 -19.43
N ILE A 1115 26.98 6.64 -19.70
CA ILE A 1115 26.49 5.53 -20.50
C ILE A 1115 26.85 5.79 -21.97
N THR A 1116 27.62 4.87 -22.54
CA THR A 1116 28.13 4.97 -23.91
C THR A 1116 27.25 4.22 -24.90
N GLN A 1117 26.68 3.10 -24.48
CA GLN A 1117 25.82 2.27 -25.33
C GLN A 1117 24.88 1.40 -24.48
N LEU A 1118 23.68 1.13 -24.99
CA LEU A 1118 22.72 0.17 -24.42
C LEU A 1118 22.32 -0.87 -25.48
N ALA A 1119 22.04 -2.11 -25.06
CA ALA A 1119 21.44 -3.11 -25.94
C ALA A 1119 20.62 -4.13 -25.14
N PHE A 1120 19.48 -4.57 -25.69
CA PHE A 1120 18.74 -5.69 -25.11
C PHE A 1120 19.28 -7.04 -25.62
N ALA A 1121 19.26 -8.04 -24.75
CA ALA A 1121 19.66 -9.40 -25.07
C ALA A 1121 18.69 -10.44 -24.46
N SER A 1122 18.77 -11.69 -24.95
CA SER A 1122 17.92 -12.81 -24.49
C SER A 1122 16.43 -12.48 -24.51
N GLN A 1123 15.91 -12.03 -25.65
CA GLN A 1123 14.48 -11.71 -25.81
C GLN A 1123 13.98 -10.63 -24.81
N GLY A 1124 14.85 -9.68 -24.44
CA GLY A 1124 14.50 -8.57 -23.56
C GLY A 1124 14.67 -8.83 -22.06
N ARG A 1125 15.20 -10.00 -21.66
CA ARG A 1125 15.47 -10.31 -20.25
C ARG A 1125 16.67 -9.53 -19.69
N HIS A 1126 17.70 -9.33 -20.51
CA HIS A 1126 18.93 -8.69 -20.07
C HIS A 1126 19.12 -7.35 -20.78
N LEU A 1127 19.48 -6.31 -20.02
CA LEU A 1127 19.93 -5.03 -20.55
C LEU A 1127 21.45 -4.96 -20.42
N LEU A 1128 22.14 -4.90 -21.55
CA LEU A 1128 23.58 -4.69 -21.61
C LEU A 1128 23.88 -3.19 -21.57
N VAL A 1129 24.89 -2.84 -20.78
CA VAL A 1129 25.27 -1.47 -20.47
C VAL A 1129 26.75 -1.28 -20.74
N GLY A 1130 27.04 -0.48 -21.77
CA GLY A 1130 28.35 0.13 -21.93
C GLY A 1130 28.44 1.36 -21.05
N ASP A 1131 29.31 1.30 -20.06
CA ASP A 1131 29.87 2.50 -19.47
C ASP A 1131 31.24 2.75 -20.10
N GLY A 1132 31.77 3.97 -20.03
CA GLY A 1132 33.12 4.27 -20.51
C GLY A 1132 34.27 3.53 -19.78
N GLY A 1133 34.03 2.34 -19.24
CA GLY A 1133 35.01 1.44 -18.63
C GLY A 1133 35.41 0.27 -19.56
N ARG A 1134 36.15 -0.69 -18.99
CA ARG A 1134 36.61 -1.93 -19.64
C ARG A 1134 35.69 -3.13 -19.37
N THR A 1135 34.42 -2.87 -19.12
CA THR A 1135 33.43 -3.91 -18.82
C THR A 1135 32.11 -3.58 -19.47
N ILE A 1136 31.44 -4.59 -20.01
CA ILE A 1136 30.03 -4.48 -20.37
C ILE A 1136 29.23 -4.95 -19.15
N GLY A 1137 28.48 -4.03 -18.58
CA GLY A 1137 27.50 -4.33 -17.55
C GLY A 1137 26.32 -5.11 -18.12
N MET A 1138 25.73 -5.99 -17.34
CA MET A 1138 24.50 -6.68 -17.70
C MET A 1138 23.53 -6.57 -16.54
N ILE A 1139 22.28 -6.17 -16.80
CA ILE A 1139 21.21 -6.11 -15.81
C ILE A 1139 20.17 -7.18 -16.15
N ASP A 1140 19.93 -8.14 -15.26
CA ASP A 1140 18.81 -9.10 -15.35
C ASP A 1140 17.52 -8.41 -14.87
N LEU A 1141 16.68 -8.01 -15.83
CA LEU A 1141 15.43 -7.32 -15.57
C LEU A 1141 14.38 -8.23 -14.92
N ALA A 1142 14.42 -9.54 -15.15
CA ALA A 1142 13.48 -10.48 -14.53
C ALA A 1142 13.78 -10.62 -13.02
N LYS A 1143 15.05 -10.76 -12.67
CA LYS A 1143 15.50 -10.84 -11.28
C LYS A 1143 15.28 -9.52 -10.52
N LEU A 1144 15.48 -8.39 -11.21
CA LEU A 1144 15.14 -7.07 -10.66
C LEU A 1144 13.65 -6.96 -10.35
N ARG A 1145 12.79 -7.44 -11.26
CA ARG A 1145 11.33 -7.44 -11.10
C ARG A 1145 10.85 -8.30 -9.93
N GLU A 1146 11.38 -9.51 -9.83
CA GLU A 1146 11.08 -10.41 -8.70
C GLU A 1146 11.45 -9.74 -7.37
N THR A 1147 12.64 -9.12 -7.31
CA THR A 1147 13.12 -8.49 -6.08
C THR A 1147 12.29 -7.27 -5.69
N LEU A 1148 11.91 -6.40 -6.64
CA LEU A 1148 11.00 -5.28 -6.36
C LEU A 1148 9.63 -5.75 -5.86
N THR A 1149 9.11 -6.83 -6.44
CA THR A 1149 7.83 -7.43 -6.02
C THR A 1149 7.92 -7.92 -4.57
N THR A 1150 9.02 -8.55 -4.16
CA THR A 1150 9.21 -8.97 -2.75
C THR A 1150 9.29 -7.81 -1.76
N LEU A 1151 9.70 -6.63 -2.23
CA LEU A 1151 9.74 -5.39 -1.43
C LEU A 1151 8.40 -4.65 -1.43
N ASN A 1152 7.34 -5.23 -2.02
CA ASN A 1152 6.04 -4.59 -2.26
C ASN A 1152 6.14 -3.29 -3.09
N LEU A 1153 7.17 -3.18 -3.92
CA LEU A 1153 7.31 -2.09 -4.89
C LEU A 1153 6.77 -2.56 -6.24
N ALA A 1154 6.05 -1.68 -6.94
CA ALA A 1154 5.49 -2.00 -8.26
C ALA A 1154 6.60 -2.12 -9.31
N TRP A 1155 6.36 -2.97 -10.32
CA TRP A 1155 7.14 -3.04 -11.55
C TRP A 1155 6.63 -2.06 -12.59
#